data_AF-A0A418B4A6-F1
#
_entry.id   AF-A0A418B4A6-F1
#
_cell.length_a   1.000
_cell.length_b   1.000
_cell.length_c   1.000
_cell.angle_alpha   90.00
_cell.angle_beta   90.00
_cell.angle_gamma   90.00
#
_symmetry.space_group_name_H-M   'P 1'
#
loop_
_entity.id
_entity.type
_entity.pdbx_description
1 polymer ?
#
loop_
_entity_poly.entity_id
_entity_poly.type
_entity_poly.pdbx_seq_one_letter_code
_entity_poly.pdbx_strand_id
1 'polypeptide(L)'
;IRRTRDLAKSLEAETGISTGWVENGGLFIAANHERLSEYQRLATLGKYFDIPAQVLSPSDTKQLYPLMNVSDLKGTLYSPGDGTIDPSGWVTALTKGARQLGAKAYQHTRVEAIVTRPAKHGKQVTGVQVAGGHVIQTKHVVNCGGVWAPAISQMVGQDIPLCAMHHAYVVTERIEGIQNMPNVRDHDASVYLKLQGDVLQVGGYEPNPIFWRDVDPNFAFSLFDLDWDVFSTHIDGAVNRVPVIGSTGVRSTVCGPESFTPDHKALLGPLPGVTGFYLGCGFNSAGIMLAGGCGHQLAEWIVDGRPSLDMFSYDIHRFHPSMLGHARWNKERSHEAYAKNYAIVFPHDEPLAGRNMRLTPFHAQLSAANCVFQTRHGFERPGYFAVDGRPAAIKPYTYYGAYDIPTHDTDNYLAAIEADNTFGWPASHDIVAREVAACRRHAAMFDQSYFGKFFLDGPDATAAIEYLCTNEMKGVGKTVYTLMCNHRGGIECDLTVSQLGPHSYYIVAGGASATHDWEWIRHNVESFDVALVDRTDDFGVLSLQGPASRSILEKLTSADLTDAALPFSSHTLATVAGVPGVRVLRLTFVGELGYELHIPKAGCAAVYAAIASTDPRVVNAGYLCMDSMSVEKGYKHWHEDVRSDDTPVEAGMLFTVKLTTPREFVGKAAIAAQKAHGVSKKLIALTPDETIPLKGNEAIWRHGECVGFIRRCAYGHTVGRSVGYGYVVHPNGDAITSAYLKEGKYEIETLNERRVPATFHAKAVFDPSNARVQGKYEDGD
;
A
#
# COMPACT_ATOMS: atom_id res chain seq x y z
N ILE A 1 -11.88 -8.73 -8.78
CA ILE A 1 -12.42 -10.12 -8.71
C ILE A 1 -13.92 -10.15 -8.96
N ARG A 2 -14.79 -9.61 -8.07
CA ARG A 2 -16.25 -9.59 -8.28
C ARG A 2 -16.68 -9.18 -9.68
N ARG A 3 -16.22 -8.02 -10.15
CA ARG A 3 -16.53 -7.54 -11.51
C ARG A 3 -16.09 -8.50 -12.62
N THR A 4 -14.95 -9.17 -12.47
CA THR A 4 -14.50 -10.20 -13.41
C THR A 4 -15.46 -11.38 -13.44
N ARG A 5 -15.87 -11.89 -12.26
CA ARG A 5 -16.86 -12.97 -12.14
C ARG A 5 -18.19 -12.59 -12.79
N ASP A 6 -18.70 -11.41 -12.45
CA ASP A 6 -20.01 -10.97 -12.95
C ASP A 6 -19.96 -10.82 -14.48
N LEU A 7 -18.86 -10.30 -15.02
CA LEU A 7 -18.62 -10.24 -16.46
C LEU A 7 -18.49 -11.64 -17.09
N ALA A 8 -17.80 -12.57 -16.45
CA ALA A 8 -17.69 -13.96 -16.92
C ALA A 8 -19.07 -14.64 -17.04
N LYS A 9 -19.99 -14.36 -16.12
CA LYS A 9 -21.36 -14.86 -16.15
C LYS A 9 -22.23 -14.21 -17.23
N SER A 10 -22.05 -12.92 -17.50
CA SER A 10 -22.94 -12.17 -18.42
C SER A 10 -22.52 -12.22 -19.88
N LEU A 11 -21.22 -12.38 -20.17
CA LEU A 11 -20.65 -12.15 -21.50
C LEU A 11 -21.13 -13.15 -22.56
N GLU A 12 -21.50 -14.37 -22.18
CA GLU A 12 -22.05 -15.35 -23.11
C GLU A 12 -23.41 -14.90 -23.67
N ALA A 13 -24.27 -14.30 -22.85
CA ALA A 13 -25.55 -13.77 -23.30
C ALA A 13 -25.39 -12.60 -24.29
N GLU A 14 -24.35 -11.79 -24.12
CA GLU A 14 -24.02 -10.66 -24.99
C GLU A 14 -23.40 -11.12 -26.32
N THR A 15 -22.47 -12.07 -26.25
CA THR A 15 -21.59 -12.40 -27.37
C THR A 15 -21.95 -13.72 -28.05
N GLY A 16 -22.76 -14.58 -27.43
CA GLY A 16 -23.04 -15.95 -27.88
C GLY A 16 -21.80 -16.86 -27.83
N ILE A 17 -20.75 -16.49 -27.10
CA ILE A 17 -19.54 -17.29 -26.90
C ILE A 17 -19.41 -17.57 -25.40
N SER A 18 -19.36 -18.85 -25.04
CA SER A 18 -19.19 -19.24 -23.65
C SER A 18 -17.81 -18.84 -23.12
N THR A 19 -17.80 -18.34 -21.89
CA THR A 19 -16.57 -18.03 -21.13
C THR A 19 -16.01 -19.27 -20.42
N GLY A 20 -16.73 -20.39 -20.47
CA GLY A 20 -16.40 -21.58 -19.69
C GLY A 20 -16.50 -21.36 -18.18
N TRP A 21 -17.29 -20.37 -17.73
CA TRP A 21 -17.48 -20.10 -16.31
C TRP A 21 -18.17 -21.28 -15.61
N VAL A 22 -17.53 -21.81 -14.57
CA VAL A 22 -18.08 -22.82 -13.68
C VAL A 22 -17.96 -22.31 -12.25
N GLU A 23 -19.08 -22.11 -11.58
CA GLU A 23 -19.15 -21.71 -10.17
C GLU A 23 -19.13 -22.95 -9.27
N ASN A 24 -17.96 -23.55 -9.10
CA ASN A 24 -17.75 -24.71 -8.23
C ASN A 24 -17.21 -24.33 -6.84
N GLY A 25 -16.99 -23.05 -6.57
CA GLY A 25 -16.45 -22.54 -5.32
C GLY A 25 -14.92 -22.64 -5.20
N GLY A 26 -14.41 -22.10 -4.10
CA GLY A 26 -12.99 -22.06 -3.75
C GLY A 26 -12.79 -22.38 -2.27
N LEU A 27 -11.83 -23.26 -1.98
CA LEU A 27 -11.41 -23.67 -0.65
C LEU A 27 -9.96 -23.24 -0.40
N PHE A 28 -9.74 -22.55 0.70
CA PHE A 28 -8.43 -22.13 1.16
C PHE A 28 -8.08 -22.90 2.44
N ILE A 29 -6.93 -23.57 2.44
CA ILE A 29 -6.57 -24.57 3.46
C ILE A 29 -5.78 -23.93 4.60
N ALA A 30 -6.15 -24.24 5.85
CA ALA A 30 -5.39 -23.87 7.04
C ALA A 30 -4.92 -25.13 7.79
N ALA A 31 -3.64 -25.45 7.66
CA ALA A 31 -2.99 -26.54 8.39
C ALA A 31 -2.47 -26.11 9.77
N ASN A 32 -2.40 -24.80 10.03
CA ASN A 32 -2.01 -24.22 11.32
C ASN A 32 -3.03 -23.17 11.82
N HIS A 33 -2.89 -22.77 13.10
CA HIS A 33 -3.85 -21.89 13.77
C HIS A 33 -3.71 -20.43 13.31
N GLU A 34 -2.50 -20.01 12.93
CA GLU A 34 -2.20 -18.68 12.42
C GLU A 34 -2.89 -18.47 11.06
N ARG A 35 -2.81 -19.45 10.16
CA ARG A 35 -3.51 -19.44 8.87
C ARG A 35 -5.02 -19.42 9.05
N LEU A 36 -5.54 -20.24 9.98
CA LEU A 36 -6.97 -20.22 10.29
C LEU A 36 -7.40 -18.84 10.80
N SER A 37 -6.56 -18.18 11.60
CA SER A 37 -6.80 -16.83 12.09
C SER A 37 -6.80 -15.81 10.95
N GLU A 38 -5.87 -15.90 9.99
CA GLU A 38 -5.87 -15.08 8.76
C GLU A 38 -7.23 -15.19 8.04
N TYR A 39 -7.70 -16.40 7.81
CA TYR A 39 -8.96 -16.66 7.11
C TYR A 39 -10.19 -16.20 7.87
N GLN A 40 -10.21 -16.33 9.19
CA GLN A 40 -11.29 -15.79 10.02
C GLN A 40 -11.37 -14.26 9.90
N ARG A 41 -10.23 -13.57 9.86
CA ARG A 41 -10.17 -12.12 9.64
C ARG A 41 -10.69 -11.73 8.26
N LEU A 42 -10.30 -12.48 7.23
CA LEU A 42 -10.78 -12.26 5.86
C LEU A 42 -12.30 -12.50 5.76
N ALA A 43 -12.84 -13.52 6.43
CA ALA A 43 -14.27 -13.80 6.47
C ALA A 43 -15.06 -12.63 7.10
N THR A 44 -14.54 -12.03 8.17
CA THR A 44 -15.12 -10.83 8.78
C THR A 44 -15.21 -9.67 7.77
N LEU A 45 -14.12 -9.39 7.05
CA LEU A 45 -14.12 -8.34 6.02
C LEU A 45 -15.10 -8.64 4.88
N GLY A 46 -15.23 -9.93 4.51
CA GLY A 46 -16.13 -10.40 3.47
C GLY A 46 -17.59 -9.99 3.71
N LYS A 47 -18.04 -9.92 4.98
CA LYS A 47 -19.40 -9.50 5.35
C LYS A 47 -19.72 -8.08 4.91
N TYR A 48 -18.79 -7.14 5.07
CA TYR A 48 -19.00 -5.76 4.64
C TYR A 48 -19.04 -5.63 3.13
N PHE A 49 -18.16 -6.34 2.43
CA PHE A 49 -18.14 -6.27 0.98
C PHE A 49 -19.27 -7.06 0.32
N ASP A 50 -20.03 -7.89 1.05
CA ASP A 50 -20.96 -8.87 0.45
C ASP A 50 -20.20 -9.90 -0.42
N ILE A 51 -19.17 -10.50 0.18
CA ILE A 51 -18.44 -11.65 -0.35
C ILE A 51 -18.79 -12.83 0.56
N PRO A 52 -19.68 -13.74 0.13
CA PRO A 52 -20.01 -14.93 0.90
C PRO A 52 -18.74 -15.74 1.15
N ALA A 53 -18.38 -15.92 2.41
CA ALA A 53 -17.27 -16.76 2.83
C ALA A 53 -17.59 -17.40 4.17
N GLN A 54 -17.27 -18.67 4.33
CA GLN A 54 -17.52 -19.43 5.55
C GLN A 54 -16.26 -20.14 6.00
N VAL A 55 -15.96 -20.07 7.30
CA VAL A 55 -14.93 -20.92 7.90
C VAL A 55 -15.55 -22.27 8.24
N LEU A 56 -15.02 -23.33 7.66
CA LEU A 56 -15.49 -24.71 7.84
C LEU A 56 -14.59 -25.47 8.81
N SER A 57 -15.21 -26.35 9.59
CA SER A 57 -14.49 -27.35 10.37
C SER A 57 -13.90 -28.43 9.45
N PRO A 58 -12.85 -29.17 9.87
CA PRO A 58 -12.32 -30.28 9.08
C PRO A 58 -13.38 -31.32 8.67
N SER A 59 -14.37 -31.58 9.53
CA SER A 59 -15.48 -32.49 9.20
C SER A 59 -16.40 -31.93 8.12
N ASP A 60 -16.73 -30.64 8.17
CA ASP A 60 -17.57 -29.99 7.15
C ASP A 60 -16.82 -29.89 5.82
N THR A 61 -15.52 -29.59 5.87
CA THR A 61 -14.63 -29.64 4.70
C THR A 61 -14.64 -31.03 4.07
N LYS A 62 -14.57 -32.11 4.87
CA LYS A 62 -14.60 -33.49 4.37
C LYS A 62 -15.94 -33.86 3.74
N GLN A 63 -17.05 -33.32 4.25
CA GLN A 63 -18.37 -33.52 3.65
C GLN A 63 -18.47 -32.80 2.30
N LEU A 64 -17.94 -31.57 2.21
CA LEU A 64 -17.91 -30.79 0.97
C LEU A 64 -16.94 -31.37 -0.06
N TYR A 65 -15.79 -31.89 0.38
CA TYR A 65 -14.73 -32.45 -0.46
C TYR A 65 -14.33 -33.86 0.03
N PRO A 66 -15.10 -34.92 -0.32
CA PRO A 66 -14.88 -36.28 0.18
C PRO A 66 -13.51 -36.88 -0.12
N LEU A 67 -12.87 -36.49 -1.23
CA LEU A 67 -11.54 -36.98 -1.62
C LEU A 67 -10.39 -36.29 -0.86
N MET A 68 -10.66 -35.20 -0.14
CA MET A 68 -9.63 -34.42 0.53
C MET A 68 -9.16 -35.09 1.82
N ASN A 69 -7.86 -35.11 2.09
CA ASN A 69 -7.36 -35.39 3.43
C ASN A 69 -7.56 -34.17 4.33
N VAL A 70 -8.24 -34.37 5.46
CA VAL A 70 -8.52 -33.31 6.43
C VAL A 70 -7.86 -33.53 7.80
N SER A 71 -7.06 -34.60 7.95
CA SER A 71 -6.58 -35.06 9.26
C SER A 71 -5.65 -34.07 9.96
N ASP A 72 -4.92 -33.26 9.19
CA ASP A 72 -3.97 -32.26 9.65
C ASP A 72 -4.53 -30.82 9.61
N LEU A 73 -5.79 -30.64 9.18
CA LEU A 73 -6.39 -29.33 9.03
C LEU A 73 -6.88 -28.77 10.36
N LYS A 74 -6.70 -27.46 10.54
CA LYS A 74 -7.38 -26.68 11.59
C LYS A 74 -8.73 -26.16 11.12
N GLY A 75 -8.89 -25.95 9.81
CA GLY A 75 -10.13 -25.56 9.17
C GLY A 75 -9.88 -25.10 7.73
N THR A 76 -10.92 -24.59 7.06
CA THR A 76 -10.79 -24.02 5.71
C THR A 76 -11.67 -22.79 5.54
N LEU A 77 -11.25 -21.82 4.72
CA LEU A 77 -12.16 -20.79 4.21
C LEU A 77 -12.82 -21.29 2.94
N TYR A 78 -14.15 -21.23 2.86
CA TYR A 78 -14.91 -21.59 1.68
C TYR A 78 -15.60 -20.36 1.09
N SER A 79 -15.32 -20.05 -0.18
CA SER A 79 -16.02 -19.04 -0.98
C SER A 79 -16.86 -19.75 -2.05
N PRO A 80 -18.20 -19.86 -1.89
CA PRO A 80 -19.05 -20.55 -2.86
C PRO A 80 -19.16 -19.82 -4.21
N GLY A 81 -18.94 -18.51 -4.23
CA GLY A 81 -19.04 -17.69 -5.44
C GLY A 81 -17.76 -17.67 -6.29
N ASP A 82 -16.74 -18.43 -5.90
CA ASP A 82 -15.52 -18.63 -6.68
C ASP A 82 -15.73 -19.71 -7.76
N GLY A 83 -14.79 -19.82 -8.70
CA GLY A 83 -14.96 -20.74 -9.81
C GLY A 83 -13.78 -20.78 -10.77
N THR A 84 -14.02 -21.44 -11.91
CA THR A 84 -13.07 -21.53 -13.01
C THR A 84 -13.58 -20.85 -14.27
N ILE A 85 -12.65 -20.30 -15.04
CA ILE A 85 -12.89 -19.72 -16.37
C ILE A 85 -12.01 -20.48 -17.37
N ASP A 86 -12.51 -20.68 -18.59
CA ASP A 86 -11.67 -21.05 -19.73
C ASP A 86 -11.00 -19.79 -20.30
N PRO A 87 -9.67 -19.62 -20.17
CA PRO A 87 -8.99 -18.41 -20.63
C PRO A 87 -9.18 -18.14 -22.13
N SER A 88 -9.23 -19.17 -22.96
CA SER A 88 -9.38 -19.03 -24.41
C SER A 88 -10.79 -18.56 -24.79
N GLY A 89 -11.83 -19.20 -24.25
CA GLY A 89 -13.22 -18.76 -24.39
C GLY A 89 -13.45 -17.34 -23.88
N TRP A 90 -12.88 -17.00 -22.72
CA TRP A 90 -12.92 -15.66 -22.14
C TRP A 90 -12.37 -14.58 -23.06
N VAL A 91 -11.14 -14.75 -23.58
CA VAL A 91 -10.52 -13.77 -24.49
C VAL A 91 -11.30 -13.67 -25.80
N THR A 92 -11.80 -14.79 -26.32
CA THR A 92 -12.59 -14.83 -27.55
C THR A 92 -13.91 -14.07 -27.39
N ALA A 93 -14.63 -14.30 -26.29
CA ALA A 93 -15.86 -13.60 -25.96
C ALA A 93 -15.62 -12.09 -25.81
N LEU A 94 -14.61 -11.68 -25.03
CA LEU A 94 -14.26 -10.26 -24.87
C LEU A 94 -13.92 -9.59 -26.21
N THR A 95 -13.14 -10.27 -27.05
CA THR A 95 -12.75 -9.76 -28.37
C THR A 95 -13.96 -9.59 -29.28
N LYS A 96 -14.93 -10.53 -29.24
CA LYS A 96 -16.17 -10.43 -30.01
C LYS A 96 -17.04 -9.28 -29.52
N GLY A 97 -17.25 -9.15 -28.22
CA GLY A 97 -18.01 -8.04 -27.63
C GLY A 97 -17.40 -6.69 -27.99
N ALA A 98 -16.08 -6.54 -27.85
CA ALA A 98 -15.37 -5.32 -28.25
C ALA A 98 -15.58 -4.99 -29.74
N ARG A 99 -15.52 -5.99 -30.63
CA ARG A 99 -15.76 -5.79 -32.08
C ARG A 99 -17.20 -5.41 -32.40
N GLN A 100 -18.19 -5.99 -31.70
CA GLN A 100 -19.61 -5.60 -31.84
C GLN A 100 -19.84 -4.13 -31.46
N LEU A 101 -19.02 -3.61 -30.53
CA LEU A 101 -19.01 -2.20 -30.12
C LEU A 101 -18.07 -1.30 -30.96
N GLY A 102 -17.50 -1.82 -32.05
CA GLY A 102 -16.72 -1.05 -33.02
C GLY A 102 -15.19 -1.06 -32.82
N ALA A 103 -14.67 -1.79 -31.83
CA ALA A 103 -13.23 -1.98 -31.70
C ALA A 103 -12.65 -2.81 -32.85
N LYS A 104 -11.39 -2.54 -33.22
CA LYS A 104 -10.66 -3.31 -34.23
C LYS A 104 -9.56 -4.13 -33.55
N ALA A 105 -9.49 -5.43 -33.88
CA ALA A 105 -8.45 -6.31 -33.35
C ALA A 105 -7.62 -6.88 -34.50
N TYR A 106 -6.34 -6.50 -34.53
CA TYR A 106 -5.35 -6.87 -35.54
C TYR A 106 -4.38 -7.87 -34.93
N GLN A 107 -4.42 -9.12 -35.39
CA GLN A 107 -3.46 -10.15 -35.02
C GLN A 107 -2.26 -10.13 -35.99
N HIS A 108 -1.16 -10.79 -35.60
CA HIS A 108 0.08 -10.81 -36.40
C HIS A 108 0.59 -9.41 -36.80
N THR A 109 0.31 -8.41 -35.96
CA THR A 109 0.66 -7.00 -36.18
C THR A 109 1.60 -6.58 -35.06
N ARG A 110 2.90 -6.80 -35.26
CA ARG A 110 3.92 -6.48 -34.25
C ARG A 110 4.12 -4.98 -34.14
N VAL A 111 4.16 -4.46 -32.92
CA VAL A 111 4.59 -3.09 -32.64
C VAL A 111 6.11 -3.01 -32.79
N GLU A 112 6.59 -2.06 -33.59
CA GLU A 112 8.02 -1.80 -33.81
C GLU A 112 8.51 -0.57 -33.05
N ALA A 113 7.65 0.46 -32.93
CA ALA A 113 7.97 1.67 -32.19
C ALA A 113 6.72 2.40 -31.68
N ILE A 114 6.89 3.15 -30.61
CA ILE A 114 5.89 4.09 -30.11
C ILE A 114 6.33 5.49 -30.54
N VAL A 115 5.53 6.12 -31.39
CA VAL A 115 5.85 7.44 -31.94
C VAL A 115 5.48 8.49 -30.91
N THR A 116 6.43 9.37 -30.59
CA THR A 116 6.24 10.43 -29.60
C THR A 116 6.78 11.77 -30.11
N ARG A 117 6.33 12.86 -29.48
CA ARG A 117 6.88 14.21 -29.64
C ARG A 117 7.32 14.77 -28.28
N PRO A 118 8.25 15.74 -28.24
CA PRO A 118 8.58 16.45 -27.00
C PRO A 118 7.34 17.16 -26.41
N ALA A 119 7.25 17.14 -25.09
CA ALA A 119 6.28 17.88 -24.28
C ALA A 119 7.00 18.70 -23.19
N LYS A 120 6.31 19.64 -22.53
CA LYS A 120 6.88 20.48 -21.46
C LYS A 120 7.56 19.64 -20.37
N HIS A 121 7.00 18.47 -20.07
CA HIS A 121 7.49 17.54 -19.06
C HIS A 121 7.63 16.11 -19.61
N GLY A 122 8.54 15.93 -20.58
CA GLY A 122 8.87 14.62 -21.14
C GLY A 122 8.39 14.45 -22.58
N LYS A 123 7.66 13.37 -22.84
CA LYS A 123 7.18 13.00 -24.18
C LYS A 123 5.66 12.91 -24.21
N GLN A 124 5.07 13.08 -25.39
CA GLN A 124 3.66 12.78 -25.64
C GLN A 124 3.51 11.78 -26.78
N VAL A 125 2.68 10.77 -26.59
CA VAL A 125 2.33 9.78 -27.62
C VAL A 125 1.59 10.44 -28.79
N THR A 126 1.98 10.07 -30.01
CA THR A 126 1.34 10.50 -31.26
C THR A 126 0.98 9.35 -32.19
N GLY A 127 1.52 8.14 -31.97
CA GLY A 127 1.15 6.97 -32.76
C GLY A 127 1.89 5.70 -32.38
N VAL A 128 1.56 4.62 -33.09
CA VAL A 128 2.21 3.31 -32.97
C VAL A 128 2.66 2.88 -34.36
N GLN A 129 3.96 2.69 -34.55
CA GLN A 129 4.50 2.07 -35.75
C GLN A 129 4.40 0.56 -35.61
N VAL A 130 3.82 -0.08 -36.62
CA VAL A 130 3.70 -1.55 -36.70
C VAL A 130 4.52 -2.09 -37.87
N ALA A 131 4.72 -3.41 -37.87
CA ALA A 131 5.45 -4.14 -38.91
C ALA A 131 5.08 -3.68 -40.32
N GLY A 132 6.10 -3.41 -41.14
CA GLY A 132 5.93 -2.84 -42.49
C GLY A 132 5.89 -1.31 -42.54
N GLY A 133 6.19 -0.63 -41.42
CA GLY A 133 6.36 0.83 -41.36
C GLY A 133 5.06 1.65 -41.30
N HIS A 134 3.90 1.00 -41.22
CA HIS A 134 2.63 1.70 -41.07
C HIS A 134 2.49 2.31 -39.67
N VAL A 135 1.98 3.54 -39.58
CA VAL A 135 1.78 4.24 -38.30
C VAL A 135 0.28 4.45 -38.04
N ILE A 136 -0.20 3.81 -36.97
CA ILE A 136 -1.53 4.05 -36.43
C ILE A 136 -1.46 5.31 -35.57
N GLN A 137 -2.11 6.39 -36.02
CA GLN A 137 -2.14 7.66 -35.29
C GLN A 137 -3.04 7.54 -34.05
N THR A 138 -2.50 7.88 -32.88
CA THR A 138 -3.25 7.86 -31.61
C THR A 138 -2.60 8.78 -30.59
N LYS A 139 -3.40 9.33 -29.68
CA LYS A 139 -2.89 10.08 -28.52
C LYS A 139 -2.63 9.18 -27.31
N HIS A 140 -3.15 7.96 -27.34
CA HIS A 140 -3.12 7.04 -26.22
C HIS A 140 -2.67 5.65 -26.63
N VAL A 141 -1.78 5.07 -25.82
CA VAL A 141 -1.30 3.68 -25.93
C VAL A 141 -1.40 3.04 -24.56
N VAL A 142 -1.86 1.79 -24.52
CA VAL A 142 -1.91 0.99 -23.29
C VAL A 142 -1.01 -0.23 -23.48
N ASN A 143 0.01 -0.36 -22.64
CA ASN A 143 0.93 -1.47 -22.65
C ASN A 143 0.37 -2.64 -21.83
N CYS A 144 -0.29 -3.57 -22.53
CA CYS A 144 -0.78 -4.84 -22.00
C CYS A 144 0.09 -6.02 -22.47
N GLY A 145 1.37 -5.79 -22.72
CA GLY A 145 2.27 -6.75 -23.37
C GLY A 145 2.74 -7.94 -22.52
N GLY A 146 2.10 -8.26 -21.39
CA GLY A 146 2.52 -9.36 -20.51
C GLY A 146 4.01 -9.29 -20.14
N VAL A 147 4.74 -10.39 -20.35
CA VAL A 147 6.19 -10.48 -20.14
C VAL A 147 7.03 -9.59 -21.10
N TRP A 148 6.47 -9.16 -22.22
CA TRP A 148 7.12 -8.22 -23.16
C TRP A 148 6.90 -6.75 -22.78
N ALA A 149 6.12 -6.45 -21.74
CA ALA A 149 5.82 -5.08 -21.33
C ALA A 149 7.08 -4.23 -21.07
N PRO A 150 8.17 -4.73 -20.44
CA PRO A 150 9.41 -3.96 -20.29
C PRO A 150 10.02 -3.53 -21.62
N ALA A 151 10.08 -4.43 -22.61
CA ALA A 151 10.61 -4.12 -23.93
C ALA A 151 9.75 -3.07 -24.66
N ILE A 152 8.43 -3.10 -24.49
CA ILE A 152 7.52 -2.11 -25.06
C ILE A 152 7.68 -0.74 -24.38
N SER A 153 7.82 -0.69 -23.05
CA SER A 153 8.08 0.56 -22.32
C SER A 153 9.44 1.16 -22.69
N GLN A 154 10.44 0.33 -23.00
CA GLN A 154 11.73 0.78 -23.49
C GLN A 154 11.65 1.49 -24.86
N MET A 155 10.62 1.24 -25.67
CA MET A 155 10.41 2.00 -26.92
C MET A 155 10.16 3.50 -26.69
N VAL A 156 9.74 3.89 -25.47
CA VAL A 156 9.62 5.29 -25.05
C VAL A 156 10.75 5.75 -24.12
N GLY A 157 11.74 4.88 -23.87
CA GLY A 157 12.91 5.14 -23.03
C GLY A 157 12.60 5.15 -21.54
N GLN A 158 11.69 4.29 -21.09
CA GLN A 158 11.29 4.16 -19.70
C GLN A 158 11.37 2.71 -19.23
N ASP A 159 11.90 2.51 -18.02
CA ASP A 159 11.88 1.23 -17.32
C ASP A 159 10.59 1.01 -16.56
N ILE A 160 10.20 -0.26 -16.42
CA ILE A 160 9.16 -0.69 -15.49
C ILE A 160 9.66 -1.89 -14.67
N PRO A 161 9.33 -1.98 -13.37
CA PRO A 161 9.85 -3.02 -12.51
C PRO A 161 9.02 -4.30 -12.64
N LEU A 162 9.40 -5.14 -13.60
CA LEU A 162 8.76 -6.42 -13.90
C LEU A 162 9.83 -7.46 -14.26
N CYS A 163 9.66 -8.70 -13.81
CA CYS A 163 10.47 -9.85 -14.19
C CYS A 163 9.61 -10.91 -14.87
N ALA A 164 10.18 -11.63 -15.83
CA ALA A 164 9.57 -12.83 -16.40
C ALA A 164 10.11 -14.07 -15.67
N MET A 165 9.22 -14.97 -15.28
CA MET A 165 9.56 -16.24 -14.63
C MET A 165 8.76 -17.37 -15.28
N HIS A 166 9.30 -18.59 -15.21
CA HIS A 166 8.51 -19.77 -15.53
C HIS A 166 7.48 -19.98 -14.43
N HIS A 167 6.27 -20.40 -14.81
CA HIS A 167 5.28 -20.90 -13.87
C HIS A 167 4.59 -22.11 -14.50
N ALA A 168 4.35 -23.13 -13.69
CA ALA A 168 3.91 -24.42 -14.19
C ALA A 168 2.76 -25.06 -13.41
N TYR A 169 2.02 -25.90 -14.12
CA TYR A 169 1.10 -26.87 -13.56
C TYR A 169 1.10 -28.14 -14.39
N VAL A 170 0.73 -29.26 -13.76
CA VAL A 170 0.46 -30.52 -14.43
C VAL A 170 -1.04 -30.77 -14.49
N VAL A 171 -1.49 -31.46 -15.53
CA VAL A 171 -2.87 -31.90 -15.68
C VAL A 171 -2.92 -33.39 -15.42
N THR A 172 -3.73 -33.82 -14.47
CA THR A 172 -3.88 -35.24 -14.14
C THR A 172 -4.63 -35.99 -15.23
N GLU A 173 -4.55 -37.31 -15.21
CA GLU A 173 -5.56 -38.19 -15.77
C GLU A 173 -6.89 -38.06 -14.99
N ARG A 174 -7.93 -38.75 -15.47
CA ARG A 174 -9.28 -38.72 -14.87
C ARG A 174 -9.24 -39.20 -13.42
N ILE A 175 -9.90 -38.47 -12.53
CA ILE A 175 -10.12 -38.83 -11.13
C ILE A 175 -11.61 -39.06 -10.90
N GLU A 176 -11.99 -40.26 -10.47
CA GLU A 176 -13.38 -40.57 -10.16
C GLU A 176 -13.84 -39.85 -8.88
N GLY A 177 -15.02 -39.21 -8.93
CA GLY A 177 -15.60 -38.52 -7.78
C GLY A 177 -15.11 -37.08 -7.56
N ILE A 178 -14.25 -36.55 -8.43
CA ILE A 178 -13.73 -35.17 -8.32
C ILE A 178 -14.67 -34.11 -8.92
N GLN A 179 -15.67 -34.53 -9.69
CA GLN A 179 -16.57 -33.63 -10.40
C GLN A 179 -17.31 -32.72 -9.41
N ASN A 180 -17.45 -31.44 -9.77
CA ASN A 180 -18.11 -30.39 -8.98
C ASN A 180 -17.45 -30.05 -7.63
N MET A 181 -16.24 -30.56 -7.34
CA MET A 181 -15.50 -30.15 -6.15
C MET A 181 -14.99 -28.70 -6.28
N PRO A 182 -14.94 -27.93 -5.19
CA PRO A 182 -14.33 -26.60 -5.19
C PRO A 182 -12.86 -26.62 -5.59
N ASN A 183 -12.38 -25.52 -6.16
CA ASN A 183 -10.94 -25.34 -6.38
C ASN A 183 -10.25 -25.23 -5.03
N VAL A 184 -9.04 -25.78 -4.90
CA VAL A 184 -8.28 -25.77 -3.65
C VAL A 184 -7.07 -24.86 -3.79
N ARG A 185 -6.81 -24.06 -2.76
CA ARG A 185 -5.55 -23.38 -2.53
C ARG A 185 -5.04 -23.78 -1.16
N ASP A 186 -4.03 -24.63 -1.15
CA ASP A 186 -3.29 -24.92 0.06
C ASP A 186 -2.07 -24.01 0.15
N HIS A 187 -2.27 -22.90 0.86
CA HIS A 187 -1.23 -21.91 1.04
C HIS A 187 -0.07 -22.42 1.90
N ASP A 188 -0.33 -23.35 2.82
CA ASP A 188 0.69 -23.86 3.75
C ASP A 188 1.61 -24.89 3.07
N ALA A 189 1.11 -25.62 2.07
CA ALA A 189 1.92 -26.51 1.22
C ALA A 189 2.32 -25.89 -0.14
N SER A 190 2.06 -24.59 -0.32
CA SER A 190 2.32 -23.82 -1.54
C SER A 190 1.72 -24.40 -2.85
N VAL A 191 0.54 -25.02 -2.80
CA VAL A 191 -0.07 -25.72 -3.95
C VAL A 191 -1.52 -25.29 -4.20
N TYR A 192 -1.93 -25.26 -5.46
CA TYR A 192 -3.32 -25.13 -5.89
C TYR A 192 -3.78 -26.34 -6.70
N LEU A 193 -5.04 -26.71 -6.52
CA LEU A 193 -5.73 -27.75 -7.29
C LEU A 193 -6.96 -27.12 -7.94
N LYS A 194 -6.91 -26.95 -9.25
CA LYS A 194 -8.00 -26.38 -10.01
C LYS A 194 -8.72 -27.47 -10.80
N LEU A 195 -10.05 -27.51 -10.65
CA LEU A 195 -10.87 -28.50 -11.35
C LEU A 195 -11.00 -28.15 -12.84
N GLN A 196 -10.93 -29.17 -13.70
CA GLN A 196 -11.31 -29.06 -15.10
C GLN A 196 -12.06 -30.33 -15.52
N GLY A 197 -13.39 -30.32 -15.39
CA GLY A 197 -14.21 -31.50 -15.70
C GLY A 197 -13.98 -32.62 -14.68
N ASP A 198 -13.27 -33.67 -15.09
CA ASP A 198 -12.92 -34.84 -14.27
C ASP A 198 -11.40 -34.97 -14.04
N VAL A 199 -10.62 -33.92 -14.32
CA VAL A 199 -9.17 -33.84 -14.05
C VAL A 199 -8.85 -32.65 -13.15
N LEU A 200 -7.65 -32.66 -12.55
CA LEU A 200 -7.10 -31.54 -11.80
C LEU A 200 -5.92 -30.91 -12.52
N GLN A 201 -5.85 -29.58 -12.49
CA GLN A 201 -4.63 -28.82 -12.72
C GLN A 201 -3.95 -28.65 -11.36
N VAL A 202 -2.76 -29.22 -11.20
CA VAL A 202 -1.96 -29.17 -9.99
C VAL A 202 -0.76 -28.27 -10.25
N GLY A 203 -0.64 -27.16 -9.53
CA GLY A 203 0.49 -26.24 -9.66
C GLY A 203 0.75 -25.53 -8.34
N GLY A 204 1.83 -24.77 -8.25
CA GLY A 204 2.25 -24.13 -7.01
C GLY A 204 3.28 -23.04 -7.23
N TYR A 205 3.79 -22.49 -6.13
CA TYR A 205 4.83 -21.45 -6.17
C TYR A 205 6.06 -21.95 -5.42
N GLU A 206 7.06 -22.37 -6.18
CA GLU A 206 8.34 -22.85 -5.65
C GLU A 206 9.18 -21.71 -5.04
N PRO A 207 10.04 -22.02 -4.06
CA PRO A 207 10.98 -21.04 -3.51
C PRO A 207 12.10 -20.65 -4.47
N ASN A 208 12.30 -21.39 -5.57
CA ASN A 208 13.40 -21.23 -6.53
C ASN A 208 12.89 -21.12 -7.99
N PRO A 209 12.03 -20.15 -8.34
CA PRO A 209 11.49 -20.03 -9.70
C PRO A 209 12.57 -19.85 -10.76
N ILE A 210 12.33 -20.32 -11.99
CA ILE A 210 13.26 -20.12 -13.09
C ILE A 210 13.03 -18.73 -13.71
N PHE A 211 14.03 -17.85 -13.63
CA PHE A 211 13.97 -16.54 -14.28
C PHE A 211 14.17 -16.67 -15.80
N TRP A 212 13.27 -16.07 -16.57
CA TRP A 212 13.45 -15.94 -18.02
C TRP A 212 14.06 -14.57 -18.34
N ARG A 213 15.40 -14.54 -18.45
CA ARG A 213 16.16 -13.27 -18.58
C ARG A 213 16.06 -12.67 -19.98
N ASP A 214 16.21 -13.50 -20.99
CA ASP A 214 16.22 -13.10 -22.39
C ASP A 214 14.86 -13.44 -23.02
N VAL A 215 13.88 -12.57 -22.77
CA VAL A 215 12.52 -12.72 -23.28
C VAL A 215 12.54 -12.62 -24.80
N ASP A 216 12.35 -13.76 -25.50
CA ASP A 216 12.29 -13.81 -26.95
C ASP A 216 11.00 -13.09 -27.44
N PRO A 217 11.13 -12.04 -28.27
CA PRO A 217 9.97 -11.35 -28.83
C PRO A 217 9.11 -12.20 -29.77
N ASN A 218 9.58 -13.37 -30.19
CA ASN A 218 8.88 -14.28 -31.09
C ASN A 218 8.26 -15.50 -30.38
N PHE A 219 8.46 -15.66 -29.07
CA PHE A 219 7.87 -16.76 -28.31
C PHE A 219 6.35 -16.57 -28.22
N ALA A 220 5.58 -17.37 -28.95
CA ALA A 220 4.12 -17.29 -28.98
C ALA A 220 3.52 -18.69 -29.19
N PHE A 221 2.36 -18.94 -28.60
CA PHE A 221 1.66 -20.22 -28.66
C PHE A 221 2.56 -21.43 -28.35
N SER A 222 3.53 -21.22 -27.46
CA SER A 222 4.59 -22.17 -27.09
C SER A 222 4.65 -22.29 -25.58
N LEU A 223 5.17 -23.43 -25.10
CA LEU A 223 5.40 -23.72 -23.70
C LEU A 223 6.86 -24.15 -23.52
N PHE A 224 7.39 -23.98 -22.32
CA PHE A 224 8.68 -24.54 -21.94
C PHE A 224 8.51 -26.02 -21.56
N ASP A 225 9.60 -26.78 -21.66
CA ASP A 225 9.67 -28.09 -21.02
C ASP A 225 9.58 -27.91 -19.50
N LEU A 226 8.87 -28.83 -18.84
CA LEU A 226 8.74 -28.80 -17.39
C LEU A 226 10.02 -29.29 -16.72
N ASP A 227 10.58 -28.46 -15.84
CA ASP A 227 11.65 -28.85 -14.94
C ASP A 227 11.07 -29.54 -13.71
N TRP A 228 11.23 -30.87 -13.65
CA TRP A 228 10.72 -31.68 -12.55
C TRP A 228 11.51 -31.49 -11.26
N ASP A 229 12.79 -31.10 -11.30
CA ASP A 229 13.58 -30.86 -10.09
C ASP A 229 13.06 -29.63 -9.34
N VAL A 230 12.57 -28.63 -10.08
CA VAL A 230 11.89 -27.45 -9.53
C VAL A 230 10.45 -27.79 -9.14
N PHE A 231 9.68 -28.42 -10.03
CA PHE A 231 8.24 -28.63 -9.84
C PHE A 231 7.91 -29.65 -8.73
N SER A 232 8.77 -30.63 -8.48
CA SER A 232 8.48 -31.73 -7.56
C SER A 232 8.24 -31.29 -6.11
N THR A 233 8.64 -30.06 -5.74
CA THR A 233 8.36 -29.47 -4.42
C THR A 233 6.86 -29.42 -4.08
N HIS A 234 5.98 -29.38 -5.09
CA HIS A 234 4.52 -29.30 -4.92
C HIS A 234 3.84 -30.66 -4.75
N ILE A 235 4.51 -31.75 -5.12
CA ILE A 235 3.87 -33.07 -5.28
C ILE A 235 3.43 -33.64 -3.93
N ASP A 236 4.29 -33.59 -2.91
CA ASP A 236 3.97 -34.11 -1.59
C ASP A 236 2.78 -33.37 -0.96
N GLY A 237 2.73 -32.04 -1.14
CA GLY A 237 1.59 -31.22 -0.75
C GLY A 237 0.31 -31.63 -1.47
N ALA A 238 0.35 -31.76 -2.79
CA ALA A 238 -0.80 -32.17 -3.60
C ALA A 238 -1.33 -33.55 -3.21
N VAL A 239 -0.43 -34.54 -3.07
CA VAL A 239 -0.77 -35.92 -2.67
C VAL A 239 -1.32 -35.93 -1.26
N ASN A 240 -0.74 -35.18 -0.32
CA ASN A 240 -1.30 -35.09 1.02
C ASN A 240 -2.73 -34.54 0.98
N ARG A 241 -3.00 -33.47 0.21
CA ARG A 241 -4.36 -32.89 0.15
C ARG A 241 -5.38 -33.78 -0.54
N VAL A 242 -5.03 -34.42 -1.65
CA VAL A 242 -5.93 -35.32 -2.38
C VAL A 242 -5.18 -36.63 -2.67
N PRO A 243 -5.22 -37.61 -1.73
CA PRO A 243 -4.37 -38.81 -1.77
C PRO A 243 -4.40 -39.62 -3.07
N VAL A 244 -5.53 -39.64 -3.78
CA VAL A 244 -5.64 -40.36 -5.05
C VAL A 244 -4.67 -39.84 -6.12
N ILE A 245 -4.24 -38.57 -6.05
CA ILE A 245 -3.22 -37.98 -6.94
C ILE A 245 -1.93 -38.81 -6.95
N GLY A 246 -1.53 -39.40 -5.82
CA GLY A 246 -0.30 -40.20 -5.74
C GLY A 246 -0.30 -41.46 -6.61
N SER A 247 -1.48 -41.88 -7.10
CA SER A 247 -1.66 -42.98 -8.04
C SER A 247 -2.24 -42.56 -9.40
N THR A 248 -2.58 -41.28 -9.57
CA THR A 248 -3.15 -40.76 -10.82
C THR A 248 -2.04 -40.37 -11.78
N GLY A 249 -2.12 -40.79 -13.04
CA GLY A 249 -1.15 -40.41 -14.07
C GLY A 249 -1.17 -38.91 -14.36
N VAL A 250 -0.09 -38.41 -14.97
CA VAL A 250 -0.02 -37.05 -15.53
C VAL A 250 -0.31 -37.11 -17.02
N ARG A 251 -1.38 -36.44 -17.45
CA ARG A 251 -1.81 -36.38 -18.85
C ARG A 251 -0.97 -35.40 -19.67
N SER A 252 -0.64 -34.25 -19.10
CA SER A 252 0.14 -33.20 -19.77
C SER A 252 0.77 -32.24 -18.77
N THR A 253 1.82 -31.55 -19.20
CA THR A 253 2.51 -30.50 -18.45
C THR A 253 2.31 -29.15 -19.12
N VAL A 254 2.15 -28.09 -18.34
CA VAL A 254 2.09 -26.72 -18.84
C VAL A 254 3.10 -25.89 -18.07
N CYS A 255 4.10 -25.37 -18.77
CA CYS A 255 5.07 -24.43 -18.20
C CYS A 255 5.16 -23.22 -19.13
N GLY A 256 4.72 -22.06 -18.65
CA GLY A 256 4.62 -20.84 -19.44
C GLY A 256 5.34 -19.66 -18.79
N PRO A 257 5.56 -18.58 -19.55
CA PRO A 257 6.12 -17.36 -19.02
C PRO A 257 5.04 -16.55 -18.29
N GLU A 258 5.36 -16.11 -17.07
CA GLU A 258 4.51 -15.24 -16.27
C GLU A 258 5.28 -13.99 -15.82
N SER A 259 4.55 -12.89 -15.65
CA SER A 259 5.12 -11.60 -15.25
C SER A 259 4.92 -11.34 -13.76
N PHE A 260 6.02 -11.09 -13.04
CA PHE A 260 6.03 -10.76 -11.62
C PHE A 260 6.55 -9.36 -11.35
N THR A 261 6.01 -8.70 -10.34
CA THR A 261 6.37 -7.35 -9.90
C THR A 261 6.91 -7.36 -8.46
N PRO A 262 7.73 -6.38 -8.06
CA PRO A 262 8.38 -6.32 -6.74
C PRO A 262 7.47 -6.38 -5.50
N ASP A 263 6.19 -6.13 -5.65
CA ASP A 263 5.22 -6.08 -4.54
C ASP A 263 3.99 -6.95 -4.79
N HIS A 264 4.05 -7.81 -5.81
CA HIS A 264 2.97 -8.71 -6.16
C HIS A 264 1.66 -8.00 -6.59
N LYS A 265 1.72 -6.72 -6.99
CA LYS A 265 0.60 -5.95 -7.54
C LYS A 265 0.84 -5.58 -9.00
N ALA A 266 -0.22 -5.59 -9.81
CA ALA A 266 -0.13 -5.19 -11.20
C ALA A 266 0.32 -3.73 -11.36
N LEU A 267 0.87 -3.40 -12.53
CA LEU A 267 1.21 -2.05 -12.94
C LEU A 267 0.07 -1.50 -13.79
N LEU A 268 -0.65 -0.52 -13.25
CA LEU A 268 -1.75 0.18 -13.89
C LEU A 268 -1.49 1.69 -13.90
N GLY A 269 -2.13 2.39 -14.83
CA GLY A 269 -2.13 3.85 -14.86
C GLY A 269 -1.06 4.47 -15.77
N PRO A 270 -0.94 5.81 -15.77
CA PRO A 270 -0.06 6.54 -16.67
C PRO A 270 1.42 6.31 -16.34
N LEU A 271 2.24 6.11 -17.38
CA LEU A 271 3.69 5.95 -17.24
C LEU A 271 4.36 7.33 -17.01
N PRO A 272 5.21 7.50 -15.98
CA PRO A 272 5.87 8.76 -15.70
C PRO A 272 6.65 9.31 -16.90
N GLY A 273 6.51 10.63 -17.15
CA GLY A 273 7.23 11.33 -18.21
C GLY A 273 6.79 11.02 -19.65
N VAL A 274 5.74 10.24 -19.86
CA VAL A 274 5.21 9.91 -21.21
C VAL A 274 3.68 10.08 -21.26
N THR A 275 3.23 11.30 -21.54
CA THR A 275 1.81 11.64 -21.65
C THR A 275 1.11 10.79 -22.70
N GLY A 276 0.03 10.13 -22.30
CA GLY A 276 -0.77 9.26 -23.15
C GLY A 276 -0.30 7.80 -23.20
N PHE A 277 0.76 7.43 -22.50
CA PHE A 277 1.18 6.05 -22.37
C PHE A 277 0.74 5.47 -21.03
N TYR A 278 0.01 4.37 -21.04
CA TYR A 278 -0.55 3.71 -19.85
C TYR A 278 -0.03 2.28 -19.71
N LEU A 279 0.00 1.78 -18.48
CA LEU A 279 0.36 0.41 -18.15
C LEU A 279 -0.89 -0.42 -17.81
N GLY A 280 -0.84 -1.69 -18.21
CA GLY A 280 -1.86 -2.70 -17.96
C GLY A 280 -1.21 -4.09 -17.89
N CYS A 281 -0.19 -4.27 -17.04
CA CYS A 281 0.70 -5.44 -17.08
C CYS A 281 1.18 -5.89 -15.69
N GLY A 282 1.97 -6.97 -15.62
CA GLY A 282 2.57 -7.44 -14.36
C GLY A 282 1.56 -8.11 -13.42
N PHE A 283 0.67 -8.94 -13.93
CA PHE A 283 -0.45 -9.47 -13.15
C PHE A 283 -0.11 -10.61 -12.18
N ASN A 284 1.16 -11.01 -12.04
CA ASN A 284 1.63 -12.00 -11.05
C ASN A 284 0.80 -13.30 -11.06
N SER A 285 0.59 -13.90 -12.23
CA SER A 285 -0.26 -15.10 -12.41
C SER A 285 -1.74 -14.94 -11.98
N ALA A 286 -2.20 -13.72 -11.67
CA ALA A 286 -3.58 -13.40 -11.31
C ALA A 286 -4.36 -12.70 -12.45
N GLY A 287 -3.81 -12.71 -13.67
CA GLY A 287 -4.33 -11.93 -14.82
C GLY A 287 -5.80 -12.19 -15.13
N ILE A 288 -6.20 -13.46 -15.23
CA ILE A 288 -7.60 -13.83 -15.52
C ILE A 288 -8.54 -13.34 -14.40
N MET A 289 -8.17 -13.57 -13.15
CA MET A 289 -8.99 -13.21 -11.98
C MET A 289 -9.20 -11.69 -11.85
N LEU A 290 -8.20 -10.90 -12.25
CA LEU A 290 -8.22 -9.44 -12.13
C LEU A 290 -8.68 -8.71 -13.40
N ALA A 291 -8.65 -9.35 -14.56
CA ALA A 291 -8.85 -8.73 -15.89
C ALA A 291 -10.08 -7.81 -15.98
N GLY A 292 -11.26 -8.29 -15.58
CA GLY A 292 -12.49 -7.49 -15.71
C GLY A 292 -12.51 -6.26 -14.80
N GLY A 293 -12.01 -6.40 -13.58
CA GLY A 293 -11.92 -5.27 -12.63
C GLY A 293 -10.87 -4.25 -13.05
N CYS A 294 -9.64 -4.70 -13.29
CA CYS A 294 -8.53 -3.82 -13.67
C CYS A 294 -8.75 -3.19 -15.04
N GLY A 295 -9.30 -3.92 -16.02
CA GLY A 295 -9.65 -3.38 -17.32
C GLY A 295 -10.69 -2.26 -17.24
N HIS A 296 -11.70 -2.41 -16.38
CA HIS A 296 -12.69 -1.36 -16.14
C HIS A 296 -12.07 -0.10 -15.51
N GLN A 297 -11.27 -0.26 -14.44
CA GLN A 297 -10.64 0.88 -13.78
C GLN A 297 -9.61 1.59 -14.68
N LEU A 298 -8.87 0.84 -15.50
CA LEU A 298 -7.94 1.42 -16.46
C LEU A 298 -8.67 2.18 -17.58
N ALA A 299 -9.83 1.68 -18.03
CA ALA A 299 -10.66 2.39 -18.99
C ALA A 299 -11.17 3.73 -18.43
N GLU A 300 -11.68 3.75 -17.20
CA GLU A 300 -12.06 5.00 -16.51
C GLU A 300 -10.86 5.93 -16.38
N TRP A 301 -9.68 5.40 -16.03
CA TRP A 301 -8.47 6.21 -15.92
C TRP A 301 -8.10 6.92 -17.22
N ILE A 302 -8.25 6.24 -18.37
CA ILE A 302 -7.97 6.82 -19.68
C ILE A 302 -9.02 7.85 -20.09
N VAL A 303 -10.31 7.59 -19.79
CA VAL A 303 -11.43 8.43 -20.23
C VAL A 303 -11.62 9.65 -19.34
N ASP A 304 -11.62 9.43 -18.02
CA ASP A 304 -11.94 10.43 -17.00
C ASP A 304 -10.67 11.04 -16.37
N GLY A 305 -9.49 10.56 -16.77
CA GLY A 305 -8.19 10.97 -16.20
C GLY A 305 -7.88 10.33 -14.84
N ARG A 306 -8.78 9.50 -14.30
CA ARG A 306 -8.62 8.84 -12.99
C ARG A 306 -9.55 7.63 -12.82
N PRO A 307 -9.22 6.67 -11.94
CA PRO A 307 -10.11 5.56 -11.63
C PRO A 307 -11.27 5.98 -10.69
N SER A 308 -12.38 5.25 -10.71
CA SER A 308 -13.47 5.43 -9.75
C SER A 308 -13.15 4.90 -8.37
N LEU A 309 -12.39 3.81 -8.28
CA LEU A 309 -11.89 3.21 -7.04
C LEU A 309 -10.51 3.77 -6.69
N ASP A 310 -10.14 3.60 -5.43
CA ASP A 310 -8.75 3.77 -5.00
C ASP A 310 -7.84 2.70 -5.63
N MET A 311 -6.92 3.13 -6.49
CA MET A 311 -6.01 2.27 -7.24
C MET A 311 -4.53 2.58 -6.97
N PHE A 312 -4.20 3.34 -5.91
CA PHE A 312 -2.82 3.73 -5.62
C PHE A 312 -1.87 2.52 -5.50
N SER A 313 -2.32 1.41 -4.87
CA SER A 313 -1.52 0.18 -4.76
C SER A 313 -1.26 -0.52 -6.11
N TYR A 314 -1.92 -0.10 -7.19
CA TYR A 314 -1.68 -0.57 -8.56
C TYR A 314 -1.02 0.49 -9.44
N ASP A 315 -1.03 1.74 -9.02
CA ASP A 315 -0.36 2.84 -9.72
C ASP A 315 1.16 2.62 -9.71
N ILE A 316 1.83 2.88 -10.83
CA ILE A 316 3.30 2.84 -10.90
C ILE A 316 3.97 3.90 -10.01
N HIS A 317 3.28 5.00 -9.69
CA HIS A 317 3.78 6.05 -8.80
C HIS A 317 3.93 5.61 -7.33
N ARG A 318 3.49 4.40 -6.96
CA ARG A 318 3.82 3.78 -5.66
C ARG A 318 5.29 3.38 -5.55
N PHE A 319 6.02 3.40 -6.65
CA PHE A 319 7.46 3.18 -6.67
C PHE A 319 8.17 4.50 -6.93
N HIS A 320 9.28 4.70 -6.20
CA HIS A 320 10.16 5.82 -6.49
C HIS A 320 10.80 5.66 -7.88
N PRO A 321 10.95 6.75 -8.68
CA PRO A 321 11.49 6.67 -10.04
C PRO A 321 12.87 5.98 -10.14
N SER A 322 13.73 6.16 -9.14
CA SER A 322 15.06 5.51 -9.11
C SER A 322 15.00 3.98 -9.00
N MET A 323 13.84 3.41 -8.67
CA MET A 323 13.67 1.97 -8.49
C MET A 323 13.18 1.27 -9.76
N LEU A 324 12.53 1.99 -10.68
CA LEU A 324 11.87 1.40 -11.85
C LEU A 324 12.86 0.62 -12.74
N GLY A 325 14.09 1.14 -12.93
CA GLY A 325 15.17 0.50 -13.66
C GLY A 325 16.21 -0.24 -12.80
N HIS A 326 15.99 -0.38 -11.49
CA HIS A 326 17.01 -0.95 -10.60
C HIS A 326 16.98 -2.49 -10.65
N ALA A 327 17.80 -3.08 -11.53
CA ALA A 327 17.80 -4.52 -11.82
C ALA A 327 17.89 -5.44 -10.58
N ARG A 328 18.82 -5.17 -9.64
CA ARG A 328 18.95 -5.97 -8.40
C ARG A 328 17.66 -5.96 -7.59
N TRP A 329 17.14 -4.78 -7.28
CA TRP A 329 15.92 -4.62 -6.50
C TRP A 329 14.72 -5.29 -7.18
N ASN A 330 14.53 -5.05 -8.48
CA ASN A 330 13.45 -5.67 -9.25
C ASN A 330 13.52 -7.20 -9.17
N LYS A 331 14.72 -7.78 -9.40
CA LYS A 331 14.95 -9.22 -9.33
C LYS A 331 14.70 -9.81 -7.94
N GLU A 332 15.33 -9.24 -6.91
CA GLU A 332 15.24 -9.76 -5.54
C GLU A 332 13.81 -9.64 -5.01
N ARG A 333 13.16 -8.49 -5.19
CA ARG A 333 11.79 -8.27 -4.70
C ARG A 333 10.75 -9.07 -5.46
N SER A 334 10.88 -9.20 -6.79
CA SER A 334 9.98 -10.03 -7.58
C SER A 334 10.15 -11.52 -7.23
N HIS A 335 11.36 -11.96 -6.88
CA HIS A 335 11.59 -13.30 -6.34
C HIS A 335 10.89 -13.50 -5.00
N GLU A 336 11.11 -12.60 -4.04
CA GLU A 336 10.46 -12.70 -2.74
C GLU A 336 8.94 -12.66 -2.87
N ALA A 337 8.39 -11.82 -3.75
CA ALA A 337 6.97 -11.79 -4.07
C ALA A 337 6.45 -13.11 -4.64
N TYR A 338 7.21 -13.78 -5.52
CA TYR A 338 6.88 -15.11 -6.03
C TYR A 338 6.91 -16.16 -4.91
N ALA A 339 8.03 -16.26 -4.19
CA ALA A 339 8.25 -17.26 -3.16
C ALA A 339 7.29 -17.09 -1.97
N LYS A 340 6.92 -15.86 -1.63
CA LYS A 340 5.92 -15.54 -0.58
C LYS A 340 4.48 -15.46 -1.11
N ASN A 341 4.18 -15.84 -2.36
CA ASN A 341 2.83 -15.69 -2.93
C ASN A 341 1.72 -16.30 -2.04
N TYR A 342 2.04 -17.39 -1.33
CA TYR A 342 1.14 -18.05 -0.39
C TYR A 342 1.54 -17.91 1.09
N ALA A 343 2.50 -17.07 1.44
CA ALA A 343 2.80 -16.79 2.85
C ALA A 343 1.59 -16.15 3.58
N ILE A 344 1.55 -16.26 4.90
CA ILE A 344 0.60 -15.50 5.72
C ILE A 344 1.01 -14.02 5.66
N VAL A 345 0.05 -13.13 5.45
CA VAL A 345 0.31 -11.68 5.43
C VAL A 345 0.14 -11.11 6.83
N PHE A 346 1.25 -10.87 7.53
CA PHE A 346 1.24 -10.23 8.85
C PHE A 346 1.36 -8.70 8.75
N PRO A 347 0.73 -7.95 9.66
CA PRO A 347 0.76 -6.47 9.65
C PRO A 347 2.15 -5.85 9.82
N HIS A 348 3.07 -6.56 10.47
CA HIS A 348 4.43 -6.09 10.75
C HIS A 348 5.50 -6.88 9.99
N ASP A 349 5.10 -7.69 9.00
CA ASP A 349 6.08 -8.35 8.14
C ASP A 349 6.83 -7.30 7.33
N GLU A 350 8.13 -7.52 7.16
CA GLU A 350 8.99 -6.64 6.37
C GLU A 350 9.77 -7.48 5.37
N PRO A 351 9.92 -6.99 4.13
CA PRO A 351 10.65 -7.76 3.14
C PRO A 351 12.14 -7.85 3.45
N LEU A 352 12.71 -9.00 3.14
CA LEU A 352 14.13 -9.30 3.28
C LEU A 352 14.89 -8.97 1.99
N ALA A 353 14.20 -9.02 0.86
CA ALA A 353 14.77 -8.71 -0.45
C ALA A 353 14.84 -7.19 -0.70
N GLY A 354 15.78 -6.77 -1.56
CA GLY A 354 15.80 -5.40 -2.08
C GLY A 354 16.01 -4.33 -1.00
N ARG A 355 16.83 -4.63 0.01
CA ARG A 355 17.13 -3.74 1.14
C ARG A 355 18.38 -2.88 0.93
N ASN A 356 18.47 -1.77 1.65
CA ASN A 356 19.51 -0.76 1.52
C ASN A 356 19.57 -0.11 0.13
N MET A 357 18.43 0.16 -0.50
CA MET A 357 18.39 0.86 -1.80
C MET A 357 18.59 2.37 -1.64
N ARG A 358 17.96 2.95 -0.62
CA ARG A 358 18.09 4.36 -0.24
C ARG A 358 18.27 4.43 1.27
N LEU A 359 19.23 5.23 1.70
CA LEU A 359 19.55 5.40 3.12
C LEU A 359 19.31 6.84 3.53
N THR A 360 18.76 7.04 4.72
CA THR A 360 18.65 8.38 5.30
C THR A 360 20.03 8.87 5.76
N PRO A 361 20.23 10.19 5.92
CA PRO A 361 21.47 10.73 6.48
C PRO A 361 21.78 10.28 7.92
N PHE A 362 20.82 9.66 8.61
CA PHE A 362 20.96 9.17 9.98
C PHE A 362 21.13 7.66 10.07
N HIS A 363 21.09 6.93 8.95
CA HIS A 363 21.09 5.47 8.93
C HIS A 363 22.24 4.85 9.74
N ALA A 364 23.45 5.41 9.66
CA ALA A 364 24.61 4.90 10.39
C ALA A 364 24.44 5.00 11.91
N GLN A 365 23.95 6.15 12.40
CA GLN A 365 23.69 6.39 13.82
C GLN A 365 22.57 5.49 14.34
N LEU A 366 21.51 5.34 13.57
CA LEU A 366 20.35 4.52 13.95
C LEU A 366 20.69 3.02 13.91
N SER A 367 21.52 2.59 12.95
CA SER A 367 22.08 1.23 12.94
C SER A 367 22.91 0.95 14.19
N ALA A 368 23.77 1.90 14.59
CA ALA A 368 24.55 1.80 15.82
C ALA A 368 23.68 1.76 17.09
N ALA A 369 22.48 2.35 17.04
CA ALA A 369 21.48 2.27 18.10
C ALA A 369 20.62 0.98 18.05
N ASN A 370 21.00 -0.01 17.24
CA ASN A 370 20.30 -1.28 17.05
C ASN A 370 18.86 -1.14 16.52
N CYS A 371 18.68 -0.25 15.55
CA CYS A 371 17.42 -0.06 14.85
C CYS A 371 17.00 -1.31 14.06
N VAL A 372 15.76 -1.76 14.26
CA VAL A 372 15.06 -2.69 13.35
C VAL A 372 14.35 -1.84 12.30
N PHE A 373 14.95 -1.74 11.11
CA PHE A 373 14.44 -0.92 10.03
C PHE A 373 13.26 -1.57 9.30
N GLN A 374 12.35 -0.72 8.81
CA GLN A 374 11.31 -1.03 7.82
C GLN A 374 11.70 -0.42 6.47
N THR A 375 11.19 -0.97 5.36
CA THR A 375 11.45 -0.40 4.02
C THR A 375 10.22 0.24 3.39
N ARG A 376 10.30 1.50 2.95
CA ARG A 376 9.23 2.19 2.21
C ARG A 376 9.86 3.05 1.10
N HIS A 377 9.33 2.99 -0.13
CA HIS A 377 9.89 3.71 -1.30
C HIS A 377 11.41 3.48 -1.51
N GLY A 378 11.91 2.31 -1.11
CA GLY A 378 13.33 1.93 -1.13
C GLY A 378 14.17 2.50 0.01
N PHE A 379 13.62 3.39 0.85
CA PHE A 379 14.29 3.88 2.04
C PHE A 379 14.24 2.89 3.20
N GLU A 380 15.34 2.77 3.92
CA GLU A 380 15.35 2.23 5.29
C GLU A 380 14.87 3.30 6.27
N ARG A 381 13.71 3.08 6.91
CA ARG A 381 13.17 3.95 7.97
C ARG A 381 13.10 3.20 9.31
N PRO A 382 13.24 3.86 10.46
CA PRO A 382 13.23 3.15 11.75
C PRO A 382 11.87 2.55 12.10
N GLY A 383 11.79 1.25 12.37
CA GLY A 383 10.58 0.62 12.91
C GLY A 383 10.50 0.78 14.43
N TYR A 384 11.53 0.29 15.12
CA TYR A 384 11.77 0.38 16.57
C TYR A 384 13.26 0.09 16.88
N PHE A 385 13.69 0.23 18.13
CA PHE A 385 15.08 -0.03 18.55
C PHE A 385 15.18 -1.26 19.46
N ALA A 386 15.85 -2.31 19.00
CA ALA A 386 15.94 -3.57 19.74
C ALA A 386 16.81 -3.45 21.00
N VAL A 387 16.31 -3.96 22.12
CA VAL A 387 16.90 -3.79 23.46
C VAL A 387 17.68 -5.01 23.98
N ASP A 388 17.73 -6.09 23.22
CA ASP A 388 18.38 -7.35 23.61
C ASP A 388 19.91 -7.35 23.39
N GLY A 389 20.45 -6.25 22.86
CA GLY A 389 21.87 -6.05 22.59
C GLY A 389 22.42 -6.85 21.41
N ARG A 390 21.59 -7.63 20.72
CA ARG A 390 22.00 -8.38 19.53
C ARG A 390 21.85 -7.48 18.30
N PRO A 391 22.91 -7.28 17.50
CA PRO A 391 22.83 -6.44 16.31
C PRO A 391 21.80 -6.97 15.30
N ALA A 392 20.75 -6.20 15.04
CA ALA A 392 19.71 -6.47 14.05
C ALA A 392 20.09 -5.90 12.66
N ALA A 393 21.32 -6.14 12.23
CA ALA A 393 21.80 -5.65 10.94
C ALA A 393 21.13 -6.37 9.78
N ILE A 394 20.62 -5.61 8.80
CA ILE A 394 20.06 -6.15 7.57
C ILE A 394 21.15 -6.88 6.79
N LYS A 395 20.89 -8.14 6.42
CA LYS A 395 21.82 -8.96 5.66
C LYS A 395 21.47 -9.00 4.17
N PRO A 396 22.41 -9.38 3.29
CA PRO A 396 22.10 -9.65 1.89
C PRO A 396 21.02 -10.73 1.76
N TYR A 397 20.11 -10.55 0.80
CA TYR A 397 19.05 -11.50 0.52
C TYR A 397 19.62 -12.83 -0.02
N THR A 398 19.20 -13.95 0.57
CA THR A 398 19.72 -15.29 0.26
C THR A 398 18.79 -16.11 -0.61
N TYR A 399 17.71 -15.51 -1.14
CA TYR A 399 16.71 -16.24 -1.92
C TYR A 399 16.15 -17.46 -1.17
N TYR A 400 16.06 -17.38 0.16
CA TYR A 400 15.63 -18.48 1.03
C TYR A 400 16.45 -19.79 0.88
N GLY A 401 17.73 -19.68 0.51
CA GLY A 401 18.56 -20.87 0.28
C GLY A 401 18.58 -21.34 -1.17
N ALA A 402 17.83 -20.71 -2.07
CA ALA A 402 17.76 -21.09 -3.48
C ALA A 402 19.01 -20.67 -4.27
N TYR A 403 19.16 -21.24 -5.48
CA TYR A 403 20.23 -20.92 -6.44
C TYR A 403 21.65 -21.08 -5.89
N ASP A 404 21.88 -22.11 -5.07
CA ASP A 404 23.16 -22.40 -4.40
C ASP A 404 23.65 -21.25 -3.49
N ILE A 405 22.73 -20.40 -3.02
CA ILE A 405 23.03 -19.31 -2.08
C ILE A 405 22.67 -19.81 -0.68
N PRO A 406 23.64 -20.05 0.22
CA PRO A 406 23.33 -20.53 1.56
C PRO A 406 22.56 -19.47 2.35
N THR A 407 21.67 -19.92 3.23
CA THR A 407 21.06 -19.07 4.25
C THR A 407 22.10 -18.60 5.27
N HIS A 408 21.79 -17.55 6.02
CA HIS A 408 22.66 -17.09 7.10
C HIS A 408 22.52 -18.02 8.31
N ASP A 409 23.63 -18.47 8.90
CA ASP A 409 23.63 -19.30 10.13
C ASP A 409 22.93 -18.62 11.31
N THR A 410 23.00 -17.29 11.36
CA THR A 410 22.32 -16.44 12.34
C THR A 410 21.76 -15.22 11.63
N ASP A 411 20.52 -14.83 11.89
CA ASP A 411 19.96 -13.58 11.36
C ASP A 411 19.03 -12.95 12.39
N ASN A 412 19.60 -12.05 13.21
CA ASN A 412 18.85 -11.38 14.28
C ASN A 412 17.81 -10.41 13.71
N TYR A 413 18.02 -9.87 12.50
CA TYR A 413 17.03 -9.01 11.86
C TYR A 413 15.80 -9.84 11.46
N LEU A 414 16.01 -10.95 10.75
CA LEU A 414 14.93 -11.88 10.41
C LEU A 414 14.20 -12.38 11.67
N ALA A 415 14.93 -12.80 12.70
CA ALA A 415 14.32 -13.26 13.94
C ALA A 415 13.47 -12.17 14.63
N ALA A 416 13.88 -10.89 14.55
CA ALA A 416 13.11 -9.78 15.07
C ALA A 416 11.81 -9.52 14.27
N ILE A 417 11.85 -9.66 12.95
CA ILE A 417 10.66 -9.57 12.09
C ILE A 417 9.71 -10.75 12.34
N GLU A 418 10.23 -11.97 12.39
CA GLU A 418 9.42 -13.17 12.66
C GLU A 418 8.77 -13.14 14.04
N ALA A 419 9.44 -12.57 15.06
CA ALA A 419 8.87 -12.39 16.39
C ALA A 419 7.70 -11.39 16.42
N ASP A 420 7.60 -10.48 15.44
CA ASP A 420 6.51 -9.53 15.28
C ASP A 420 5.40 -10.03 14.34
N ASN A 421 5.66 -11.11 13.59
CA ASN A 421 4.72 -11.75 12.67
C ASN A 421 3.63 -12.54 13.41
N THR A 422 2.66 -11.80 13.96
CA THR A 422 1.55 -12.36 14.72
C THR A 422 0.26 -11.53 14.58
N PHE A 423 -0.88 -12.21 14.70
CA PHE A 423 -2.19 -11.55 14.87
C PHE A 423 -2.45 -11.15 16.34
N GLY A 424 -1.60 -11.59 17.27
CA GLY A 424 -1.60 -11.20 18.68
C GLY A 424 -0.81 -9.92 18.95
N TRP A 425 -0.24 -9.80 20.15
CA TRP A 425 0.71 -8.74 20.49
C TRP A 425 2.09 -9.07 19.93
N PRO A 426 2.72 -8.16 19.14
CA PRO A 426 4.06 -8.39 18.61
C PRO A 426 5.12 -8.33 19.72
N ALA A 427 6.29 -8.95 19.51
CA ALA A 427 7.39 -8.90 20.46
C ALA A 427 7.91 -7.47 20.71
N SER A 428 7.79 -6.59 19.71
CA SER A 428 8.11 -5.16 19.83
C SER A 428 7.14 -4.36 20.71
N HIS A 429 5.99 -4.91 21.13
CA HIS A 429 4.95 -4.17 21.87
C HIS A 429 5.49 -3.42 23.10
N ASP A 430 6.29 -4.07 23.95
CA ASP A 430 6.85 -3.46 25.15
C ASP A 430 8.00 -2.49 24.84
N ILE A 431 8.68 -2.68 23.72
CA ILE A 431 9.73 -1.76 23.25
C ILE A 431 9.07 -0.44 22.82
N VAL A 432 8.02 -0.53 22.01
CA VAL A 432 7.22 0.62 21.57
C VAL A 432 6.62 1.35 22.77
N ALA A 433 6.12 0.63 23.78
CA ALA A 433 5.63 1.24 25.02
C ALA A 433 6.69 2.11 25.72
N ARG A 434 7.95 1.69 25.74
CA ARG A 434 9.07 2.44 26.33
C ARG A 434 9.41 3.68 25.51
N GLU A 435 9.43 3.58 24.19
CA GLU A 435 9.66 4.72 23.29
C GLU A 435 8.56 5.78 23.48
N VAL A 436 7.29 5.35 23.52
CA VAL A 436 6.14 6.24 23.79
C VAL A 436 6.29 6.91 25.15
N ALA A 437 6.58 6.14 26.21
CA ALA A 437 6.74 6.68 27.55
C ALA A 437 7.89 7.70 27.64
N ALA A 438 9.02 7.45 26.95
CA ALA A 438 10.14 8.38 26.89
C ALA A 438 9.77 9.67 26.17
N CYS A 439 9.05 9.60 25.05
CA CYS A 439 8.58 10.79 24.33
C CYS A 439 7.55 11.58 25.15
N ARG A 440 6.59 10.90 25.79
CA ARG A 440 5.55 11.54 26.61
C ARG A 440 6.14 12.22 27.85
N ARG A 441 7.14 11.62 28.51
CA ARG A 441 7.68 12.14 29.79
C ARG A 441 8.87 13.08 29.62
N HIS A 442 9.58 13.00 28.49
CA HIS A 442 10.82 13.75 28.31
C HIS A 442 11.02 14.20 26.86
N ALA A 443 11.67 13.39 26.03
CA ALA A 443 11.86 13.66 24.62
C ALA A 443 12.31 12.40 23.84
N ALA A 444 11.92 12.33 22.57
CA ALA A 444 12.39 11.34 21.61
C ALA A 444 12.75 11.98 20.26
N MET A 445 13.68 11.35 19.54
CA MET A 445 14.08 11.70 18.18
C MET A 445 13.51 10.71 17.17
N PHE A 446 12.89 11.23 16.10
CA PHE A 446 12.37 10.45 14.98
C PHE A 446 13.07 10.87 13.68
N ASP A 447 13.55 9.90 12.92
CA ASP A 447 14.05 10.14 11.56
C ASP A 447 12.90 10.09 10.55
N GLN A 448 12.54 11.24 10.01
CA GLN A 448 11.48 11.41 9.01
C GLN A 448 12.07 11.77 7.62
N SER A 449 13.35 11.50 7.40
CA SER A 449 14.09 11.95 6.22
C SER A 449 13.55 11.40 4.90
N TYR A 450 12.72 10.36 4.89
CA TYR A 450 12.13 9.84 3.64
C TYR A 450 10.92 10.64 3.15
N PHE A 451 10.45 11.66 3.88
CA PHE A 451 9.41 12.59 3.41
C PHE A 451 9.82 13.28 2.09
N GLY A 452 8.83 13.51 1.22
CA GLY A 452 9.00 14.29 0.00
C GLY A 452 9.21 15.76 0.33
N LYS A 453 10.18 16.43 -0.31
CA LYS A 453 10.57 17.81 0.00
C LYS A 453 10.65 18.62 -1.28
N PHE A 454 9.61 19.37 -1.59
CA PHE A 454 9.48 20.07 -2.86
C PHE A 454 9.54 21.59 -2.65
N PHE A 455 10.18 22.28 -3.59
CA PHE A 455 10.19 23.74 -3.66
C PHE A 455 9.33 24.17 -4.84
N LEU A 456 8.44 25.13 -4.60
CA LEU A 456 7.64 25.78 -5.64
C LEU A 456 7.94 27.28 -5.61
N ASP A 457 8.59 27.75 -6.67
CA ASP A 457 9.04 29.12 -6.84
C ASP A 457 8.50 29.71 -8.15
N GLY A 458 8.38 31.03 -8.23
CA GLY A 458 8.02 31.73 -9.47
C GLY A 458 6.88 32.73 -9.30
N PRO A 459 6.68 33.64 -10.28
CA PRO A 459 5.70 34.72 -10.18
C PRO A 459 4.29 34.22 -9.82
N ASP A 460 3.90 33.06 -10.34
CA ASP A 460 2.57 32.48 -10.12
C ASP A 460 2.50 31.51 -8.92
N ALA A 461 3.58 31.32 -8.14
CA ALA A 461 3.64 30.31 -7.09
C ALA A 461 2.52 30.46 -6.04
N THR A 462 2.19 31.70 -5.67
CA THR A 462 1.07 31.98 -4.76
C THR A 462 -0.27 31.59 -5.36
N ALA A 463 -0.51 31.96 -6.63
CA ALA A 463 -1.75 31.59 -7.31
C ALA A 463 -1.89 30.07 -7.44
N ALA A 464 -0.79 29.37 -7.76
CA ALA A 464 -0.74 27.92 -7.82
C ALA A 464 -1.06 27.27 -6.46
N ILE A 465 -0.34 27.62 -5.39
CA ILE A 465 -0.58 27.05 -4.05
C ILE A 465 -2.01 27.30 -3.57
N GLU A 466 -2.53 28.52 -3.75
CA GLU A 466 -3.87 28.90 -3.36
C GLU A 466 -4.96 28.13 -4.17
N TYR A 467 -4.65 27.74 -5.41
CA TYR A 467 -5.51 26.90 -6.24
C TYR A 467 -5.46 25.40 -5.88
N LEU A 468 -4.27 24.88 -5.53
CA LEU A 468 -4.10 23.47 -5.18
C LEU A 468 -4.59 23.14 -3.77
N CYS A 469 -4.36 24.04 -2.82
CA CYS A 469 -4.56 23.78 -1.40
C CYS A 469 -5.98 24.12 -0.96
N THR A 470 -6.61 23.23 -0.20
CA THR A 470 -7.91 23.48 0.43
C THR A 470 -7.86 24.48 1.59
N ASN A 471 -6.70 24.67 2.21
CA ASN A 471 -6.43 25.65 3.27
C ASN A 471 -5.75 26.91 2.71
N GLU A 472 -5.83 28.02 3.45
CA GLU A 472 -5.25 29.32 3.10
C GLU A 472 -3.83 29.49 3.67
N MET A 473 -2.91 30.03 2.86
CA MET A 473 -1.55 30.34 3.34
C MET A 473 -1.56 31.52 4.29
N LYS A 474 -0.73 31.45 5.34
CA LYS A 474 -0.76 32.40 6.47
C LYS A 474 0.35 33.44 6.48
N GLY A 475 1.09 33.59 5.37
CA GLY A 475 2.21 34.49 5.26
C GLY A 475 3.57 33.83 5.54
N VAL A 476 4.63 34.57 5.22
CA VAL A 476 6.03 34.13 5.36
C VAL A 476 6.35 33.69 6.80
N GLY A 477 7.09 32.59 6.93
CA GLY A 477 7.43 32.00 8.22
C GLY A 477 6.31 31.16 8.84
N LYS A 478 5.15 31.05 8.19
CA LYS A 478 4.07 30.14 8.60
C LYS A 478 4.11 28.85 7.80
N THR A 479 3.68 27.78 8.46
CA THR A 479 3.47 26.47 7.87
C THR A 479 1.99 26.10 8.02
N VAL A 480 1.40 25.53 6.98
CA VAL A 480 -0.02 25.21 6.94
C VAL A 480 -0.19 23.74 6.59
N TYR A 481 -0.83 22.98 7.48
CA TYR A 481 -1.38 21.69 7.12
C TYR A 481 -2.59 21.88 6.22
N THR A 482 -2.58 21.24 5.05
CA THR A 482 -3.59 21.39 4.03
C THR A 482 -3.77 20.09 3.27
N LEU A 483 -4.94 19.96 2.64
CA LEU A 483 -5.21 18.90 1.69
C LEU A 483 -5.10 19.46 0.28
N MET A 484 -4.69 18.62 -0.66
CA MET A 484 -4.91 18.83 -2.08
C MET A 484 -5.94 17.80 -2.55
N CYS A 485 -6.95 18.26 -3.29
CA CYS A 485 -8.09 17.44 -3.66
C CYS A 485 -8.25 17.36 -5.17
N ASN A 486 -8.89 16.30 -5.65
CA ASN A 486 -9.34 16.18 -7.03
C ASN A 486 -10.70 16.88 -7.25
N HIS A 487 -11.16 16.98 -8.50
CA HIS A 487 -12.43 17.64 -8.85
C HIS A 487 -13.68 17.02 -8.22
N ARG A 488 -13.62 15.75 -7.78
CA ARG A 488 -14.71 15.09 -7.01
C ARG A 488 -14.65 15.39 -5.51
N GLY A 489 -13.68 16.18 -5.07
CA GLY A 489 -13.45 16.51 -3.66
C GLY A 489 -12.72 15.43 -2.87
N GLY A 490 -12.23 14.37 -3.52
CA GLY A 490 -11.44 13.33 -2.86
C GLY A 490 -10.02 13.79 -2.57
N ILE A 491 -9.41 13.26 -1.50
CA ILE A 491 -8.11 13.71 -0.96
C ILE A 491 -6.97 13.03 -1.71
N GLU A 492 -6.23 13.78 -2.51
CA GLU A 492 -5.08 13.28 -3.26
C GLU A 492 -3.78 13.41 -2.49
N CYS A 493 -3.65 14.45 -1.65
CA CYS A 493 -2.46 14.67 -0.83
C CYS A 493 -2.86 15.24 0.54
N ASP A 494 -2.16 14.82 1.59
CA ASP A 494 -2.23 15.38 2.94
C ASP A 494 -0.82 15.81 3.37
N LEU A 495 -0.58 17.12 3.41
CA LEU A 495 0.78 17.64 3.43
C LEU A 495 0.88 18.97 4.17
N THR A 496 2.11 19.44 4.35
CA THR A 496 2.37 20.77 4.91
C THR A 496 3.01 21.69 3.88
N VAL A 497 2.61 22.96 3.88
CA VAL A 497 3.17 24.01 3.02
C VAL A 497 3.71 25.13 3.89
N SER A 498 5.00 25.40 3.77
CA SER A 498 5.70 26.48 4.45
C SER A 498 5.99 27.61 3.49
N GLN A 499 5.47 28.81 3.76
CA GLN A 499 5.77 29.97 2.94
C GLN A 499 7.16 30.52 3.31
N LEU A 500 8.07 30.52 2.34
CA LEU A 500 9.47 30.95 2.52
C LEU A 500 9.65 32.42 2.20
N GLY A 501 8.91 32.92 1.22
CA GLY A 501 8.92 34.29 0.74
C GLY A 501 7.62 34.63 0.02
N PRO A 502 7.52 35.81 -0.61
CA PRO A 502 6.30 36.23 -1.30
C PRO A 502 5.85 35.28 -2.43
N HIS A 503 6.80 34.59 -3.07
CA HIS A 503 6.60 33.73 -4.24
C HIS A 503 7.40 32.42 -4.15
N SER A 504 7.60 31.92 -2.92
CA SER A 504 8.45 30.77 -2.65
C SER A 504 7.85 29.92 -1.53
N TYR A 505 7.66 28.63 -1.82
CA TYR A 505 6.99 27.69 -0.93
C TYR A 505 7.78 26.40 -0.80
N TYR A 506 7.78 25.84 0.41
CA TYR A 506 8.36 24.56 0.73
C TYR A 506 7.26 23.58 1.13
N ILE A 507 7.10 22.53 0.33
CA ILE A 507 6.05 21.53 0.46
C ILE A 507 6.69 20.25 1.04
N VAL A 508 6.13 19.74 2.12
CA VAL A 508 6.56 18.48 2.75
C VAL A 508 5.44 17.47 2.65
N ALA A 509 5.67 16.43 1.85
CA ALA A 509 4.74 15.36 1.53
C ALA A 509 5.06 14.08 2.32
N GLY A 510 4.04 13.26 2.56
CA GLY A 510 4.22 11.93 3.16
C GLY A 510 5.20 11.10 2.32
N GLY A 511 6.17 10.46 2.97
CA GLY A 511 7.26 9.86 2.20
C GLY A 511 6.85 8.68 1.31
N ALA A 512 5.82 7.92 1.72
CA ALA A 512 5.28 6.80 0.94
C ALA A 512 4.29 7.27 -0.15
N SER A 513 3.92 8.55 -0.16
CA SER A 513 3.09 9.16 -1.20
C SER A 513 3.87 10.15 -2.06
N ALA A 514 5.13 10.44 -1.71
CA ALA A 514 5.90 11.55 -2.29
C ALA A 514 5.92 11.56 -3.83
N THR A 515 6.05 10.39 -4.48
CA THR A 515 6.03 10.30 -5.95
C THR A 515 4.63 10.56 -6.53
N HIS A 516 3.56 10.09 -5.89
CA HIS A 516 2.19 10.42 -6.27
C HIS A 516 1.90 11.91 -6.09
N ASP A 517 2.23 12.47 -4.92
CA ASP A 517 2.03 13.89 -4.60
C ASP A 517 2.81 14.78 -5.58
N TRP A 518 4.06 14.42 -5.89
CA TRP A 518 4.89 15.11 -6.88
C TRP A 518 4.21 15.17 -8.25
N GLU A 519 3.74 14.03 -8.76
CA GLU A 519 3.12 13.96 -10.08
C GLU A 519 1.79 14.69 -10.13
N TRP A 520 1.01 14.61 -9.05
CA TRP A 520 -0.24 15.36 -8.92
C TRP A 520 0.01 16.88 -8.94
N ILE A 521 0.96 17.37 -8.14
CA ILE A 521 1.31 18.80 -8.10
C ILE A 521 1.85 19.24 -9.47
N ARG A 522 2.80 18.50 -10.02
CA ARG A 522 3.44 18.81 -11.31
C ARG A 522 2.41 18.95 -12.44
N HIS A 523 1.41 18.07 -12.48
CA HIS A 523 0.35 18.13 -13.48
C HIS A 523 -0.55 19.36 -13.29
N ASN A 524 -0.94 19.67 -12.05
CA ASN A 524 -1.90 20.75 -11.77
C ASN A 524 -1.24 22.15 -11.76
N VAL A 525 0.09 22.25 -11.76
CA VAL A 525 0.80 23.53 -11.93
C VAL A 525 1.22 23.82 -13.38
N GLU A 526 0.89 22.96 -14.34
CA GLU A 526 1.40 23.07 -15.72
C GLU A 526 1.03 24.41 -16.40
N SER A 527 -0.13 24.98 -16.06
CA SER A 527 -0.64 26.25 -16.58
C SER A 527 -0.09 27.50 -15.89
N PHE A 528 0.74 27.35 -14.85
CA PHE A 528 1.31 28.47 -14.09
C PHE A 528 2.78 28.69 -14.46
N ASP A 529 3.26 29.93 -14.37
CA ASP A 529 4.68 30.27 -14.49
C ASP A 529 5.40 30.03 -13.15
N VAL A 530 5.76 28.77 -12.93
CA VAL A 530 6.42 28.27 -11.71
C VAL A 530 7.49 27.23 -12.02
N ALA A 531 8.47 27.13 -11.12
CA ALA A 531 9.44 26.05 -11.05
C ALA A 531 9.12 25.17 -9.84
N LEU A 532 8.84 23.89 -10.10
CA LEU A 532 8.70 22.85 -9.08
C LEU A 532 9.97 22.00 -9.07
N VAL A 533 10.63 21.87 -7.91
CA VAL A 533 11.90 21.15 -7.76
C VAL A 533 11.84 20.19 -6.58
N ASP A 534 12.19 18.92 -6.81
CA ASP A 534 12.36 17.93 -5.76
C ASP A 534 13.77 18.04 -5.14
N ARG A 535 13.81 18.27 -3.82
CA ARG A 535 15.03 18.36 -3.01
C ARG A 535 15.01 17.35 -1.86
N THR A 536 14.29 16.25 -2.03
CA THR A 536 14.12 15.20 -1.02
C THR A 536 15.45 14.67 -0.48
N ASP A 537 16.41 14.38 -1.36
CA ASP A 537 17.69 13.78 -0.96
C ASP A 537 18.72 14.79 -0.43
N ASP A 538 18.40 16.09 -0.45
CA ASP A 538 19.31 17.16 -0.02
C ASP A 538 19.20 17.50 1.48
N PHE A 539 18.12 17.03 2.12
CA PHE A 539 17.83 17.31 3.52
C PHE A 539 17.53 16.02 4.29
N GLY A 540 18.09 15.90 5.49
CA GLY A 540 17.56 15.01 6.52
C GLY A 540 16.45 15.72 7.30
N VAL A 541 15.51 14.95 7.85
CA VAL A 541 14.47 15.45 8.76
C VAL A 541 14.58 14.71 10.09
N LEU A 542 15.00 15.41 11.13
CA LEU A 542 15.09 14.89 12.48
C LEU A 542 14.06 15.59 13.35
N SER A 543 13.06 14.85 13.83
CA SER A 543 11.99 15.39 14.66
C SER A 543 12.31 15.16 16.13
N LEU A 544 12.48 16.24 16.91
CA LEU A 544 12.67 16.19 18.36
C LEU A 544 11.35 16.54 19.04
N GLN A 545 10.73 15.57 19.69
CA GLN A 545 9.37 15.67 20.23
C GLN A 545 9.34 15.30 21.71
N GLY A 546 8.46 15.93 22.49
CA GLY A 546 8.29 15.72 23.93
C GLY A 546 8.43 17.01 24.75
N PRO A 547 8.03 17.01 26.04
CA PRO A 547 8.04 18.18 26.91
C PRO A 547 9.42 18.87 27.04
N ALA A 548 10.51 18.11 26.95
CA ALA A 548 11.87 18.65 27.04
C ALA A 548 12.46 19.14 25.70
N SER A 549 11.76 18.93 24.58
CA SER A 549 12.27 19.22 23.23
C SER A 549 12.79 20.66 23.07
N ARG A 550 12.04 21.66 23.55
CA ARG A 550 12.44 23.07 23.51
C ARG A 550 13.71 23.34 24.30
N SER A 551 13.75 22.93 25.57
CA SER A 551 14.89 23.23 26.46
C SER A 551 16.18 22.53 26.03
N ILE A 552 16.07 21.39 25.35
CA ILE A 552 17.20 20.72 24.70
C ILE A 552 17.66 21.52 23.49
N LEU A 553 16.73 21.90 22.58
CA LEU A 553 17.08 22.59 21.34
C LEU A 553 17.64 24.00 21.59
N GLU A 554 17.13 24.74 22.58
CA GLU A 554 17.62 26.06 22.99
C GLU A 554 19.10 26.07 23.42
N LYS A 555 19.66 24.93 23.85
CA LYS A 555 21.10 24.81 24.14
C LYS A 555 21.96 24.71 22.89
N LEU A 556 21.34 24.39 21.75
CA LEU A 556 22.01 24.10 20.49
C LEU A 556 21.80 25.19 19.44
N THR A 557 20.95 26.19 19.70
CA THR A 557 20.69 27.30 18.78
C THR A 557 20.54 28.61 19.54
N SER A 558 20.92 29.71 18.90
CA SER A 558 20.62 31.07 19.38
C SER A 558 19.29 31.62 18.87
N ALA A 559 18.55 30.85 18.06
CA ALA A 559 17.23 31.24 17.59
C ALA A 559 16.24 31.29 18.77
N ASP A 560 15.37 32.29 18.79
CA ASP A 560 14.30 32.41 19.78
C ASP A 560 13.21 31.36 19.48
N LEU A 561 13.06 30.39 20.38
CA LEU A 561 12.10 29.28 20.28
C LEU A 561 10.89 29.46 21.22
N THR A 562 10.73 30.63 21.81
CA THR A 562 9.58 30.95 22.66
C THR A 562 8.27 30.87 21.87
N ASP A 563 7.16 30.70 22.58
CA ASP A 563 5.83 30.63 21.96
C ASP A 563 5.46 31.88 21.14
N ALA A 564 6.01 33.04 21.51
CA ALA A 564 5.80 34.29 20.79
C ALA A 564 6.61 34.36 19.49
N ALA A 565 7.89 33.96 19.51
CA ALA A 565 8.78 34.02 18.36
C ALA A 565 8.52 32.91 17.34
N LEU A 566 8.31 31.68 17.82
CA LEU A 566 8.04 30.50 17.01
C LEU A 566 6.76 29.78 17.50
N PRO A 567 5.57 30.36 17.23
CA PRO A 567 4.29 29.73 17.60
C PRO A 567 4.09 28.41 16.87
N PHE A 568 3.18 27.56 17.35
CA PHE A 568 2.84 26.32 16.64
C PHE A 568 2.42 26.60 15.19
N SER A 569 2.80 25.71 14.26
CA SER A 569 2.54 25.88 12.82
C SER A 569 3.34 27.04 12.18
N SER A 570 4.58 27.24 12.63
CA SER A 570 5.52 28.20 12.05
C SER A 570 6.91 27.61 11.89
N HIS A 571 7.74 28.28 11.09
CA HIS A 571 9.11 27.86 10.82
C HIS A 571 10.07 29.04 10.80
N THR A 572 11.35 28.75 11.05
CA THR A 572 12.44 29.70 10.90
C THR A 572 13.69 29.00 10.36
N LEU A 573 14.62 29.76 9.77
CA LEU A 573 15.97 29.28 9.48
C LEU A 573 16.88 29.63 10.65
N ALA A 574 17.63 28.65 11.14
CA ALA A 574 18.52 28.80 12.27
C ALA A 574 19.85 28.09 12.05
N THR A 575 20.83 28.43 12.88
CA THR A 575 22.03 27.62 13.06
C THR A 575 21.81 26.70 14.25
N VAL A 576 21.87 25.39 14.05
CA VAL A 576 21.68 24.38 15.11
C VAL A 576 22.96 23.55 15.23
N ALA A 577 23.52 23.48 16.43
CA ALA A 577 24.80 22.80 16.70
C ALA A 577 25.93 23.24 15.75
N GLY A 578 25.99 24.54 15.43
CA GLY A 578 26.97 25.11 14.49
C GLY A 578 26.67 24.85 13.00
N VAL A 579 25.61 24.12 12.66
CA VAL A 579 25.19 23.86 11.28
C VAL A 579 24.22 24.96 10.83
N PRO A 580 24.58 25.81 9.86
CA PRO A 580 23.69 26.86 9.35
C PRO A 580 22.61 26.30 8.41
N GLY A 581 21.55 27.08 8.19
CA GLY A 581 20.53 26.76 7.19
C GLY A 581 19.60 25.62 7.58
N VAL A 582 19.55 25.26 8.87
CA VAL A 582 18.56 24.30 9.38
C VAL A 582 17.22 24.99 9.46
N ARG A 583 16.21 24.44 8.78
CA ARG A 583 14.83 24.92 8.93
C ARG A 583 14.21 24.21 10.12
N VAL A 584 13.84 25.00 11.12
CA VAL A 584 13.19 24.53 12.35
C VAL A 584 11.70 24.80 12.21
N LEU A 585 10.89 23.74 12.14
CA LEU A 585 9.43 23.84 12.08
C LEU A 585 8.86 23.42 13.43
N ARG A 586 7.98 24.22 14.02
CA ARG A 586 7.24 23.82 15.21
C ARG A 586 5.97 23.08 14.82
N LEU A 587 6.12 21.77 14.63
CA LEU A 587 5.08 20.82 14.23
C LEU A 587 5.23 19.53 15.04
N THR A 588 4.16 18.74 15.06
CA THR A 588 4.16 17.42 15.70
C THR A 588 3.20 16.49 14.99
N PHE A 589 3.64 15.25 14.82
CA PHE A 589 2.79 14.14 14.42
C PHE A 589 2.56 13.14 15.56
N VAL A 590 3.17 13.37 16.73
CA VAL A 590 3.00 12.54 17.94
C VAL A 590 2.17 13.24 19.02
N GLY A 591 1.79 14.50 18.81
CA GLY A 591 0.89 15.25 19.70
C GLY A 591 1.56 15.90 20.90
N GLU A 592 2.88 16.09 20.86
CA GLU A 592 3.65 16.75 21.91
C GLU A 592 4.18 18.11 21.46
N LEU A 593 4.66 18.93 22.39
CA LEU A 593 5.59 19.99 22.04
C LEU A 593 6.79 19.39 21.29
N GLY A 594 7.20 20.00 20.19
CA GLY A 594 8.33 19.51 19.43
C GLY A 594 8.63 20.31 18.17
N TYR A 595 9.72 19.91 17.53
CA TYR A 595 10.28 20.58 16.36
C TYR A 595 10.77 19.55 15.33
N GLU A 596 10.42 19.78 14.07
CA GLU A 596 11.02 19.10 12.92
C GLU A 596 12.23 19.92 12.46
N LEU A 597 13.40 19.30 12.42
CA LEU A 597 14.64 19.90 11.97
C LEU A 597 14.96 19.40 10.56
N HIS A 598 14.74 20.25 9.57
CA HIS A 598 15.11 19.98 8.18
C HIS A 598 16.54 20.48 7.96
N ILE A 599 17.46 19.53 7.97
CA ILE A 599 18.90 19.75 8.10
C ILE A 599 19.54 19.50 6.74
N PRO A 600 20.35 20.43 6.20
CA PRO A 600 21.18 20.15 5.02
C PRO A 600 21.97 18.85 5.23
N LYS A 601 21.96 17.95 4.25
CA LYS A 601 22.49 16.57 4.41
C LYS A 601 23.87 16.50 5.07
N ALA A 602 24.78 17.40 4.72
CA ALA A 602 26.14 17.44 5.27
C ALA A 602 26.19 17.69 6.79
N GLY A 603 25.19 18.34 7.38
CA GLY A 603 25.12 18.65 8.81
C GLY A 603 24.34 17.64 9.66
N CYS A 604 23.68 16.65 9.05
CA CYS A 604 22.78 15.73 9.75
C CYS A 604 23.47 14.97 10.89
N ALA A 605 24.63 14.37 10.62
CA ALA A 605 25.38 13.62 11.62
C ALA A 605 25.78 14.48 12.84
N ALA A 606 26.18 15.74 12.60
CA ALA A 606 26.58 16.66 13.65
C ALA A 606 25.40 17.09 14.53
N VAL A 607 24.26 17.45 13.93
CA VAL A 607 23.05 17.83 14.66
C VAL A 607 22.52 16.66 15.50
N TYR A 608 22.48 15.45 14.93
CA TYR A 608 22.07 14.24 15.65
C TYR A 608 22.94 14.01 16.89
N ALA A 609 24.26 14.01 16.72
CA ALA A 609 25.21 13.78 17.82
C ALA A 609 25.12 14.88 18.90
N ALA A 610 24.90 16.13 18.50
CA ALA A 610 24.72 17.24 19.43
C ALA A 610 23.46 17.10 20.29
N ILE A 611 22.33 16.69 19.71
CA ILE A 611 21.10 16.44 20.48
C ILE A 611 21.30 15.27 21.45
N ALA A 612 21.82 14.14 20.95
CA ALA A 612 22.06 12.95 21.76
C ALA A 612 23.02 13.19 22.94
N SER A 613 24.01 14.07 22.77
CA SER A 613 24.97 14.42 23.83
C SER A 613 24.48 15.51 24.79
N THR A 614 23.51 16.33 24.38
CA THR A 614 22.97 17.42 25.21
C THR A 614 22.14 16.91 26.38
N ASP A 615 21.40 15.80 26.18
CA ASP A 615 20.66 15.14 27.24
C ASP A 615 20.57 13.62 26.98
N PRO A 616 21.23 12.77 27.80
CA PRO A 616 21.28 11.32 27.58
C PRO A 616 19.93 10.62 27.79
N ARG A 617 18.91 11.33 28.28
CA ARG A 617 17.54 10.79 28.41
C ARG A 617 16.75 10.85 27.10
N VAL A 618 17.25 11.56 26.08
CA VAL A 618 16.64 11.56 24.76
C VAL A 618 16.85 10.19 24.13
N VAL A 619 15.76 9.55 23.72
CA VAL A 619 15.83 8.24 23.05
C VAL A 619 15.59 8.41 21.55
N ASN A 620 16.09 7.47 20.75
CA ASN A 620 15.54 7.29 19.41
C ASN A 620 14.19 6.58 19.52
N ALA A 621 13.25 6.95 18.66
CA ALA A 621 11.96 6.29 18.55
C ALA A 621 11.60 6.03 17.09
N GLY A 622 10.96 4.89 16.84
CA GLY A 622 10.64 4.43 15.50
C GLY A 622 9.23 4.81 15.03
N TYR A 623 8.89 4.38 13.82
CA TYR A 623 7.57 4.61 13.24
C TYR A 623 6.45 3.88 14.01
N LEU A 624 6.72 2.74 14.65
CA LEU A 624 5.69 2.07 15.47
C LEU A 624 5.30 2.90 16.72
N CYS A 625 6.28 3.59 17.34
CA CYS A 625 6.01 4.57 18.39
C CYS A 625 5.18 5.75 17.84
N MET A 626 5.54 6.25 16.66
CA MET A 626 4.81 7.35 16.03
C MET A 626 3.37 6.94 15.64
N ASP A 627 3.16 5.71 15.18
CA ASP A 627 1.83 5.18 14.84
C ASP A 627 0.95 5.06 16.10
N SER A 628 1.52 4.55 17.20
CA SER A 628 0.85 4.52 18.51
C SER A 628 0.41 5.92 18.97
N MET A 629 1.29 6.91 18.89
CA MET A 629 1.00 8.26 19.38
C MET A 629 0.09 9.05 18.46
N SER A 630 0.21 8.87 17.15
CA SER A 630 -0.60 9.58 16.15
C SER A 630 -2.04 9.05 16.08
N VAL A 631 -2.25 7.74 16.25
CA VAL A 631 -3.60 7.16 16.34
C VAL A 631 -4.34 7.72 17.56
N GLU A 632 -3.63 7.94 18.68
CA GLU A 632 -4.21 8.54 19.88
C GLU A 632 -4.69 9.99 19.66
N LYS A 633 -3.92 10.75 18.89
CA LYS A 633 -4.23 12.13 18.50
C LYS A 633 -5.26 12.22 17.38
N GLY A 634 -5.58 11.10 16.74
CA GLY A 634 -6.45 11.06 15.57
C GLY A 634 -5.89 11.81 14.37
N TYR A 635 -4.57 11.92 14.25
CA TYR A 635 -3.94 12.42 13.03
C TYR A 635 -4.11 11.39 11.92
N LYS A 636 -4.41 11.90 10.73
CA LYS A 636 -4.74 11.10 9.56
C LYS A 636 -3.47 10.84 8.76
N HIS A 637 -3.38 9.67 8.15
CA HIS A 637 -2.38 9.38 7.13
C HIS A 637 -3.04 9.16 5.78
N TRP A 638 -2.50 9.82 4.77
CA TRP A 638 -2.81 9.46 3.41
C TRP A 638 -2.25 8.07 3.04
N HIS A 639 -3.16 7.38 2.37
CA HIS A 639 -3.35 5.97 2.04
C HIS A 639 -3.70 4.98 3.15
N GLU A 640 -3.81 5.39 4.41
CA GLU A 640 -4.41 4.55 5.48
C GLU A 640 -5.80 5.05 5.89
N ASP A 641 -5.84 6.19 6.57
CA ASP A 641 -7.08 6.81 7.02
C ASP A 641 -7.85 7.41 5.86
N VAL A 642 -7.16 8.11 4.95
CA VAL A 642 -7.76 8.84 3.83
C VAL A 642 -7.13 8.44 2.51
N ARG A 643 -7.94 8.40 1.46
CA ARG A 643 -7.56 8.00 0.10
C ARG A 643 -8.17 8.96 -0.93
N SER A 644 -7.79 8.80 -2.19
CA SER A 644 -8.26 9.62 -3.31
C SER A 644 -9.77 9.54 -3.58
N ASP A 645 -10.47 8.56 -3.00
CA ASP A 645 -11.92 8.35 -3.03
C ASP A 645 -12.64 8.71 -1.71
N ASP A 646 -11.95 9.31 -0.74
CA ASP A 646 -12.54 9.89 0.46
C ASP A 646 -12.45 11.41 0.45
N THR A 647 -13.50 12.08 0.91
CA THR A 647 -13.52 13.55 0.95
C THR A 647 -13.23 14.11 2.35
N PRO A 648 -12.84 15.39 2.45
CA PRO A 648 -12.68 16.06 3.75
C PRO A 648 -13.97 16.10 4.59
N VAL A 649 -15.14 15.99 3.97
CA VAL A 649 -16.43 15.96 4.70
C VAL A 649 -16.59 14.61 5.39
N GLU A 650 -16.33 13.52 4.66
CA GLU A 650 -16.43 12.15 5.15
C GLU A 650 -15.34 11.87 6.19
N ALA A 651 -14.12 12.37 5.98
CA ALA A 651 -12.97 12.17 6.87
C ALA A 651 -13.00 13.04 8.15
N GLY A 652 -13.96 13.97 8.27
CA GLY A 652 -14.02 14.90 9.41
C GLY A 652 -12.94 15.99 9.38
N MET A 653 -12.41 16.32 8.19
CA MET A 653 -11.28 17.22 7.98
C MET A 653 -11.68 18.61 7.48
N LEU A 654 -12.96 18.99 7.57
CA LEU A 654 -13.42 20.32 7.15
C LEU A 654 -12.69 21.50 7.80
N PHE A 655 -11.98 21.31 8.91
CA PHE A 655 -11.17 22.35 9.54
C PHE A 655 -9.99 22.81 8.65
N THR A 656 -9.56 21.99 7.69
CA THR A 656 -8.53 22.34 6.70
C THR A 656 -9.10 23.00 5.45
N VAL A 657 -10.43 23.10 5.29
CA VAL A 657 -11.07 23.53 4.04
C VAL A 657 -11.70 24.92 4.17
N LYS A 658 -11.23 25.89 3.39
CA LYS A 658 -11.72 27.28 3.38
C LYS A 658 -12.83 27.51 2.35
N LEU A 659 -14.01 26.97 2.63
CA LEU A 659 -15.18 27.09 1.73
C LEU A 659 -15.79 28.49 1.65
N THR A 660 -15.62 29.32 2.69
CA THR A 660 -16.27 30.64 2.80
C THR A 660 -15.48 31.76 2.14
N THR A 661 -14.25 31.49 1.69
CA THR A 661 -13.41 32.49 1.00
C THR A 661 -13.77 32.56 -0.49
N PRO A 662 -13.60 33.72 -1.14
CA PRO A 662 -13.85 33.86 -2.59
C PRO A 662 -12.86 33.06 -3.45
N ARG A 663 -11.72 32.63 -2.88
CA ARG A 663 -10.70 31.82 -3.53
C ARG A 663 -11.25 30.51 -4.10
N GLU A 664 -10.96 30.23 -5.36
CA GLU A 664 -11.23 28.93 -5.98
C GLU A 664 -10.07 27.97 -5.77
N PHE A 665 -10.39 26.70 -5.54
CA PHE A 665 -9.42 25.61 -5.42
C PHE A 665 -10.01 24.30 -5.93
N VAL A 666 -9.15 23.36 -6.31
CA VAL A 666 -9.59 22.08 -6.89
C VAL A 666 -10.50 21.32 -5.91
N GLY A 667 -11.70 20.95 -6.38
CA GLY A 667 -12.70 20.21 -5.59
C GLY A 667 -13.60 21.05 -4.68
N LYS A 668 -13.43 22.38 -4.61
CA LYS A 668 -14.24 23.28 -3.74
C LYS A 668 -15.75 23.08 -3.91
N ALA A 669 -16.23 23.06 -5.15
CA ALA A 669 -17.66 22.91 -5.46
C ALA A 669 -18.21 21.56 -4.99
N ALA A 670 -17.50 20.46 -5.23
CA ALA A 670 -17.90 19.12 -4.79
C ALA A 670 -17.95 19.02 -3.25
N ILE A 671 -16.93 19.56 -2.57
CA ILE A 671 -16.86 19.56 -1.10
C ILE A 671 -17.97 20.44 -0.51
N ALA A 672 -18.26 21.61 -1.09
CA ALA A 672 -19.34 22.48 -0.67
C ALA A 672 -20.71 21.78 -0.82
N ALA A 673 -20.94 21.12 -1.95
CA ALA A 673 -22.16 20.36 -2.19
C ALA A 673 -22.33 19.23 -1.18
N GLN A 674 -21.29 18.44 -0.90
CA GLN A 674 -21.34 17.38 0.12
C GLN A 674 -21.59 17.94 1.53
N LYS A 675 -20.96 19.06 1.89
CA LYS A 675 -21.21 19.70 3.19
C LYS A 675 -22.67 20.16 3.33
N ALA A 676 -23.28 20.66 2.26
CA ALA A 676 -24.65 21.14 2.26
C ALA A 676 -25.69 20.01 2.33
N HIS A 677 -25.49 18.93 1.57
CA HIS A 677 -26.43 17.81 1.51
C HIS A 677 -26.20 16.76 2.62
N GLY A 678 -25.03 16.76 3.24
CA GLY A 678 -24.58 15.69 4.12
C GLY A 678 -23.94 14.53 3.35
N VAL A 679 -23.36 13.59 4.10
CA VAL A 679 -22.67 12.41 3.56
C VAL A 679 -23.17 11.15 4.25
N SER A 680 -23.33 10.07 3.49
CA SER A 680 -23.74 8.76 4.00
C SER A 680 -22.58 7.89 4.46
N LYS A 681 -21.33 8.34 4.26
CA LYS A 681 -20.09 7.70 4.67
C LYS A 681 -19.32 8.63 5.60
N LYS A 682 -18.81 8.14 6.73
CA LYS A 682 -18.04 8.96 7.68
C LYS A 682 -16.96 8.18 8.43
N LEU A 683 -15.76 8.73 8.52
CA LEU A 683 -14.66 8.20 9.31
C LEU A 683 -14.93 8.42 10.79
N ILE A 684 -14.83 7.36 11.59
CA ILE A 684 -15.02 7.41 13.04
C ILE A 684 -13.84 6.76 13.77
N ALA A 685 -13.67 7.14 15.03
CA ALA A 685 -12.72 6.52 15.95
C ALA A 685 -13.48 5.60 16.92
N LEU A 686 -12.96 4.39 17.09
CA LEU A 686 -13.48 3.39 18.01
C LEU A 686 -12.35 2.86 18.90
N THR A 687 -12.66 2.61 20.17
CA THR A 687 -11.80 1.81 21.05
C THR A 687 -12.59 0.61 21.56
N PRO A 688 -12.13 -0.63 21.37
CA PRO A 688 -12.78 -1.78 21.99
C PRO A 688 -12.76 -1.62 23.51
N ASP A 689 -13.84 -2.05 24.15
CA ASP A 689 -13.99 -1.98 25.61
C ASP A 689 -13.09 -3.00 26.33
N GLU A 690 -12.62 -4.02 25.60
CA GLU A 690 -11.62 -4.99 26.03
C GLU A 690 -10.23 -4.72 25.43
N THR A 691 -9.18 -5.12 26.15
CA THR A 691 -7.79 -5.05 25.67
C THR A 691 -7.51 -6.17 24.66
N ILE A 692 -7.78 -5.90 23.39
CA ILE A 692 -7.55 -6.83 22.28
C ILE A 692 -6.65 -6.20 21.20
N PRO A 693 -5.81 -6.98 20.51
CA PRO A 693 -5.06 -6.48 19.37
C PRO A 693 -6.01 -6.21 18.19
N LEU A 694 -5.89 -5.01 17.60
CA LEU A 694 -6.49 -4.68 16.31
C LEU A 694 -5.39 -4.66 15.26
N LYS A 695 -5.69 -5.15 14.05
CA LYS A 695 -4.73 -5.25 12.94
C LYS A 695 -5.25 -4.66 11.62
N GLY A 696 -6.45 -4.09 11.60
CA GLY A 696 -7.10 -3.53 10.42
C GLY A 696 -7.99 -4.57 9.72
N ASN A 697 -8.94 -4.09 8.92
CA ASN A 697 -9.96 -4.88 8.23
C ASN A 697 -10.98 -5.61 9.12
N GLU A 698 -10.96 -5.42 10.44
CA GLU A 698 -12.04 -5.88 11.31
C GLU A 698 -13.35 -5.16 10.97
N ALA A 699 -14.47 -5.90 10.87
CA ALA A 699 -15.77 -5.32 10.53
C ALA A 699 -16.32 -4.49 11.71
N ILE A 700 -16.96 -3.37 11.37
CA ILE A 700 -17.64 -2.50 12.32
C ILE A 700 -19.13 -2.80 12.26
N TRP A 701 -19.70 -3.14 13.39
CA TRP A 701 -21.13 -3.37 13.56
C TRP A 701 -21.77 -2.21 14.32
N ARG A 702 -22.99 -1.85 13.91
CA ARG A 702 -23.83 -0.87 14.61
C ARG A 702 -25.24 -1.43 14.73
N HIS A 703 -25.73 -1.59 15.96
CA HIS A 703 -27.04 -2.20 16.25
C HIS A 703 -27.29 -3.54 15.53
N GLY A 704 -26.25 -4.38 15.44
CA GLY A 704 -26.36 -5.69 14.80
C GLY A 704 -26.23 -5.68 13.27
N GLU A 705 -26.03 -4.52 12.63
CA GLU A 705 -25.77 -4.41 11.18
C GLU A 705 -24.29 -4.10 10.89
N CYS A 706 -23.71 -4.74 9.88
CA CYS A 706 -22.34 -4.47 9.45
C CYS A 706 -22.31 -3.18 8.63
N VAL A 707 -21.70 -2.12 9.16
CA VAL A 707 -21.74 -0.77 8.59
C VAL A 707 -20.39 -0.29 8.07
N GLY A 708 -19.32 -1.03 8.28
CA GLY A 708 -17.98 -0.60 7.91
C GLY A 708 -16.90 -1.59 8.28
N PHE A 709 -15.66 -1.14 8.22
CA PHE A 709 -14.49 -1.87 8.72
C PHE A 709 -13.41 -0.90 9.19
N ILE A 710 -12.55 -1.37 10.10
CA ILE A 710 -11.38 -0.64 10.57
C ILE A 710 -10.37 -0.54 9.42
N ARG A 711 -9.98 0.67 9.04
CA ARG A 711 -8.93 0.91 8.05
C ARG A 711 -7.56 0.94 8.68
N ARG A 712 -7.41 1.76 9.72
CA ARG A 712 -6.16 1.98 10.44
C ARG A 712 -6.35 1.69 11.91
N CYS A 713 -5.37 1.06 12.54
CA CYS A 713 -5.36 0.88 13.98
C CYS A 713 -3.94 0.76 14.52
N ALA A 714 -3.77 1.10 15.79
CA ALA A 714 -2.61 0.76 16.58
C ALA A 714 -3.00 0.64 18.05
N TYR A 715 -2.10 0.10 18.86
CA TYR A 715 -2.25 0.18 20.30
C TYR A 715 -1.83 1.56 20.79
N GLY A 716 -2.73 2.30 21.42
CA GLY A 716 -2.40 3.56 22.08
C GLY A 716 -1.79 3.28 23.45
N HIS A 717 -0.46 3.35 23.55
CA HIS A 717 0.25 3.02 24.80
C HIS A 717 0.01 4.04 25.91
N THR A 718 -0.33 5.29 25.59
CA THR A 718 -0.72 6.31 26.56
C THR A 718 -2.10 6.05 27.12
N VAL A 719 -3.05 5.65 26.26
CA VAL A 719 -4.46 5.38 26.64
C VAL A 719 -4.71 3.94 27.10
N GLY A 720 -3.71 3.06 26.99
CA GLY A 720 -3.74 1.66 27.45
C GLY A 720 -4.76 0.78 26.72
N ARG A 721 -5.03 1.06 25.43
CA ARG A 721 -6.01 0.32 24.63
C ARG A 721 -5.75 0.45 23.13
N SER A 722 -6.28 -0.49 22.35
CA SER A 722 -6.31 -0.37 20.89
C SER A 722 -7.21 0.79 20.46
N VAL A 723 -6.80 1.49 19.41
CA VAL A 723 -7.55 2.58 18.79
C VAL A 723 -7.68 2.25 17.31
N GLY A 724 -8.91 2.25 16.79
CA GLY A 724 -9.20 1.96 15.40
C GLY A 724 -9.97 3.10 14.73
N TYR A 725 -9.57 3.44 13.51
CA TYR A 725 -10.25 4.36 12.62
C TYR A 725 -10.85 3.58 11.44
N GLY A 726 -12.14 3.78 11.19
CA GLY A 726 -12.84 3.14 10.08
C GLY A 726 -14.02 3.96 9.60
N TYR A 727 -14.35 3.80 8.32
CA TYR A 727 -15.53 4.45 7.76
C TYR A 727 -16.77 3.62 8.07
N VAL A 728 -17.80 4.28 8.59
CA VAL A 728 -19.15 3.73 8.67
C VAL A 728 -20.00 4.33 7.55
N VAL A 729 -20.79 3.47 6.92
CA VAL A 729 -21.74 3.81 5.87
C VAL A 729 -23.15 3.59 6.40
N HIS A 730 -24.03 4.56 6.18
CA HIS A 730 -25.42 4.44 6.54
C HIS A 730 -26.10 3.41 5.60
N PRO A 731 -26.70 2.32 6.12
CA PRO A 731 -27.24 1.24 5.29
C PRO A 731 -28.27 1.68 4.25
N ASN A 732 -29.11 2.65 4.60
CA ASN A 732 -30.14 3.22 3.71
C ASN A 732 -29.63 4.35 2.80
N GLY A 733 -28.35 4.72 2.89
CA GLY A 733 -27.80 5.86 2.15
C GLY A 733 -28.14 7.24 2.71
N ASP A 734 -28.80 7.33 3.87
CA ASP A 734 -29.11 8.60 4.53
C ASP A 734 -27.86 9.34 5.03
N ALA A 735 -27.98 10.65 5.24
CA ALA A 735 -26.90 11.46 5.77
C ALA A 735 -26.57 11.10 7.24
N ILE A 736 -25.28 10.88 7.53
CA ILE A 736 -24.77 10.58 8.86
C ILE A 736 -24.73 11.87 9.71
N THR A 737 -25.63 11.94 10.69
CA THR A 737 -25.70 13.04 11.65
C THR A 737 -24.85 12.79 12.91
N SER A 738 -24.61 13.82 13.70
CA SER A 738 -23.97 13.68 15.01
C SER A 738 -24.79 12.81 15.99
N ALA A 739 -26.12 12.84 15.88
CA ALA A 739 -27.00 12.00 16.69
C ALA A 739 -26.86 10.52 16.30
N TYR A 740 -26.87 10.22 14.99
CA TYR A 740 -26.65 8.87 14.47
C TYR A 740 -25.37 8.24 15.00
N LEU A 741 -24.28 9.02 15.04
CA LEU A 741 -22.99 8.56 15.57
C LEU A 741 -23.01 8.34 17.08
N LYS A 742 -23.60 9.26 17.87
CA LYS A 742 -23.56 9.18 19.33
C LYS A 742 -24.49 8.12 19.93
N GLU A 743 -25.63 7.88 19.28
CA GLU A 743 -26.65 6.93 19.74
C GLU A 743 -26.36 5.50 19.30
N GLY A 744 -25.36 5.30 18.43
CA GLY A 744 -24.95 4.00 17.94
C GLY A 744 -24.39 3.10 19.05
N LYS A 745 -24.81 1.84 19.07
CA LYS A 745 -24.12 0.77 19.81
C LYS A 745 -23.14 0.11 18.83
N TYR A 746 -21.85 0.31 19.06
CA TYR A 746 -20.80 -0.17 18.17
C TYR A 746 -20.16 -1.45 18.71
N GLU A 747 -19.82 -2.35 17.80
CA GLU A 747 -19.02 -3.52 18.09
C GLU A 747 -17.98 -3.70 16.97
N ILE A 748 -16.81 -4.25 17.32
CA ILE A 748 -15.78 -4.64 16.37
C ILE A 748 -15.78 -6.17 16.32
N GLU A 749 -15.96 -6.73 15.12
CA GLU A 749 -15.85 -8.18 14.94
C GLU A 749 -14.39 -8.57 14.75
N THR A 750 -13.95 -9.46 15.62
CA THR A 750 -12.58 -10.00 15.65
C THR A 750 -12.60 -11.48 15.26
N LEU A 751 -11.49 -12.18 15.48
CA LEU A 751 -11.34 -13.61 15.19
C LEU A 751 -12.53 -14.44 15.69
N ASN A 752 -12.89 -15.48 14.94
CA ASN A 752 -14.02 -16.38 15.24
C ASN A 752 -15.39 -15.69 15.32
N GLU A 753 -15.63 -14.64 14.52
CA GLU A 753 -16.89 -13.88 14.53
C GLU A 753 -17.24 -13.24 15.88
N ARG A 754 -16.25 -13.12 16.77
CA ARG A 754 -16.44 -12.56 18.10
C ARG A 754 -16.60 -11.04 17.99
N ARG A 755 -17.78 -10.54 18.36
CA ARG A 755 -18.07 -9.11 18.46
C ARG A 755 -17.71 -8.59 19.83
N VAL A 756 -16.84 -7.57 19.86
CA VAL A 756 -16.43 -6.89 21.08
C VAL A 756 -17.06 -5.49 21.09
N PRO A 757 -17.80 -5.11 22.15
CA PRO A 757 -18.31 -3.75 22.30
C PRO A 757 -17.20 -2.71 22.16
N ALA A 758 -17.51 -1.60 21.50
CA ALA A 758 -16.57 -0.53 21.25
C ALA A 758 -17.16 0.85 21.54
N THR A 759 -16.35 1.70 22.14
CA THR A 759 -16.69 3.09 22.46
C THR A 759 -16.38 4.00 21.27
N PHE A 760 -17.35 4.79 20.84
CA PHE A 760 -17.19 5.84 19.82
C PHE A 760 -16.58 7.12 20.42
N HIS A 761 -15.63 7.71 19.69
CA HIS A 761 -14.99 8.98 20.06
C HIS A 761 -15.23 10.07 19.02
N ALA A 762 -15.82 11.18 19.45
CA ALA A 762 -16.07 12.35 18.60
C ALA A 762 -14.84 13.27 18.43
N LYS A 763 -13.80 13.08 19.26
CA LYS A 763 -12.53 13.80 19.25
C LYS A 763 -11.39 12.79 19.37
N ALA A 764 -10.15 13.27 19.33
CA ALA A 764 -8.98 12.47 19.66
C ALA A 764 -9.16 11.77 21.02
N VAL A 765 -8.67 10.54 21.13
CA VAL A 765 -8.75 9.75 22.38
C VAL A 765 -7.77 10.27 23.43
N PHE A 766 -6.75 11.00 23.00
CA PHE A 766 -5.74 11.60 23.86
C PHE A 766 -5.58 13.11 23.59
N ASP A 767 -5.50 13.91 24.66
CA ASP A 767 -5.32 15.37 24.62
C ASP A 767 -6.20 16.05 23.56
N PRO A 768 -7.55 15.93 23.63
CA PRO A 768 -8.45 16.45 22.61
C PRO A 768 -8.45 17.99 22.51
N SER A 769 -7.86 18.69 23.49
CA SER A 769 -7.68 20.15 23.49
C SER A 769 -6.37 20.60 22.83
N ASN A 770 -5.47 19.66 22.48
CA ASN A 770 -4.11 19.95 22.00
C ASN A 770 -3.29 20.81 22.97
N ALA A 771 -3.49 20.64 24.28
CA ALA A 771 -2.76 21.39 25.30
C ALA A 771 -1.25 21.08 25.25
N ARG A 772 -0.90 19.80 25.11
CA ARG A 772 0.51 19.35 25.10
C ARG A 772 1.27 19.84 23.87
N VAL A 773 0.60 19.91 22.72
CA VAL A 773 1.12 20.51 21.48
C VAL A 773 1.53 21.98 21.70
N GLN A 774 0.80 22.69 22.56
CA GLN A 774 1.11 24.08 22.92
C GLN A 774 2.15 24.20 24.04
N GLY A 775 2.73 23.08 24.51
CA GLY A 775 3.66 23.06 25.63
C GLY A 775 3.00 23.25 26.99
N LYS A 776 1.68 23.00 27.10
CA LYS A 776 0.94 23.08 28.36
C LYS A 776 0.71 21.66 28.88
N TYR A 777 1.27 21.38 30.05
CA TYR A 777 1.23 20.10 30.72
C TYR A 777 0.54 20.29 32.09
N GLU A 778 -0.31 19.35 32.50
CA GLU A 778 -0.94 19.38 33.83
C GLU A 778 0.00 18.80 34.89
N ASP A 779 -0.19 19.17 36.16
CA ASP A 779 0.64 18.65 37.27
C ASP A 779 0.42 17.13 37.41
N GLY A 780 1.40 16.33 37.00
CA GLY A 780 1.37 14.87 37.06
C GLY A 780 1.43 14.14 35.70
N ASP A 781 1.45 14.87 34.58
CA ASP A 781 1.59 14.34 33.20
C ASP A 781 3.01 13.88 32.80
#